data_AF-A0A9P8ZVK3-F1
#
_entry.id   AF-A0A9P8ZVK3-F1
#
_cell.length_a   1.000
_cell.length_b   1.000
_cell.length_c   1.000
_cell.angle_alpha   90.00
_cell.angle_beta   90.00
_cell.angle_gamma   90.00
#
_symmetry.space_group_name_H-M   'P 1'
#
loop_
_entity.id
_entity.type
_entity.pdbx_description
1 polymer ?
#
loop_
_entity_poly.entity_id
_entity_poly.type
_entity_poly.pdbx_seq_one_letter_code
_entity_poly.pdbx_strand_id
1 'polypeptide(L)'
;MPQVQQQQQQPQQRPQQRPQPQQQHQQQQHHRQQHQHHHHQQQQQQQQQQQQYHQPQTHAHSYSPHQARQVHQHQQIPQNHQTPQQAQHVMDWQQMPPPTQSPVPQYQPAPQPTIPQQKQTPQQQIQQQHRQKPLSSHANSPRINSPHTNSPILAQSPQLPHQNVQAKSRSTSLASVKIEHAGRVSASPRLMTQGLTRSPSVSSVRSPAPAPGLIPHHQDTNSLLVCVAEEMFAKARKEVLRLADNLDPQGVQEYQKMVATGLGCLETVLGSNKLAPRLEAKLQLRYASILCEETNNIMEAETALTKGITLCEKYRFADLGYLMQFLQLRMLSQRKGKAAMIAVDQKINDAELLKHTHWVYALRFFKASLYLQSPNPSDIHALENLRCITTLSILRGDIIIFVVASLLEGLSLLKNMKDDAVVKIQNCLAQSQKYQLDPSTHVPQVDILALMLDFACSLHQKSPQMIMQKLKLLQSRMDNTLQDHSWSLNETEVLLPIKKQTGNNQVFSEDTRAIIRLGGENESCDYLVMSFWTKIEAFIMTYTYSGLGLLYSSPRNDKRIFEIWDEALGSLTRNAHKMRTNPASLQEAMKSADWRRELKCYLQIVRGLHLATISRWQDVWKCVEELESLVQPPIEGVVGLYSCYLSGVYHQGTGDLTAAKSIYEGPLLSLESNLDANGNIIGLASTRQGHAEFEVRVLSAFNRLWIMQHPDHRDDRLTAELIDLLRPLCTEHPNLEIRIAFNLILAATQTSPPLGIGAAKTHLSIALNGARTLGDVHTLSIALNLMRAKLFQNIVGDQALKSAKAGAAQARKAGNRLWMSVAEGLLAQSYEVQGQMAEARHSWDQGAAFAGDALGGGVPAPT
;
A
#
# COMPACT_ATOMS: atom_id res chain seq x y z
N MET A 1 0.60 20.80 55.75
CA MET A 1 1.13 21.28 57.04
C MET A 1 0.45 20.48 58.15
N PRO A 2 1.07 20.26 59.32
CA PRO A 2 2.44 20.66 59.75
C PRO A 2 3.52 19.74 59.08
N GLN A 3 4.86 19.83 59.20
CA GLN A 3 5.82 20.28 60.25
C GLN A 3 5.87 19.34 61.49
N VAL A 4 7.00 19.02 62.14
CA VAL A 4 8.47 19.04 61.87
C VAL A 4 9.09 18.03 62.90
N GLN A 5 10.23 17.31 62.72
CA GLN A 5 11.56 17.70 63.26
C GLN A 5 12.60 16.52 63.30
N GLN A 6 13.83 16.73 62.76
CA GLN A 6 15.17 16.18 63.18
C GLN A 6 15.44 14.64 63.20
N GLN A 7 16.69 14.08 63.19
CA GLN A 7 18.07 14.65 63.20
C GLN A 7 19.15 13.68 62.62
N GLN A 8 20.17 14.21 61.90
CA GLN A 8 21.61 13.79 61.81
C GLN A 8 22.01 12.32 61.41
N GLN A 9 23.24 11.98 60.97
CA GLN A 9 24.55 12.67 60.91
C GLN A 9 25.40 12.29 59.62
N GLN A 10 26.73 12.52 59.60
CA GLN A 10 27.65 12.62 58.42
C GLN A 10 28.75 11.50 58.34
N PRO A 11 29.88 11.58 57.57
CA PRO A 11 30.08 11.73 56.09
C PRO A 11 31.19 10.81 55.47
N GLN A 12 31.33 10.79 54.12
CA GLN A 12 32.58 10.52 53.34
C GLN A 12 32.27 10.75 51.82
N GLN A 13 33.17 11.09 50.88
CA GLN A 13 34.36 11.96 50.71
C GLN A 13 34.71 11.94 49.19
N ARG A 14 35.66 12.76 48.69
CA ARG A 14 36.03 12.93 47.25
C ARG A 14 37.35 12.20 46.88
N PRO A 15 37.60 11.88 45.57
CA PRO A 15 38.38 12.77 44.66
C PRO A 15 37.78 12.84 43.22
N GLN A 16 38.03 13.79 42.30
CA GLN A 16 38.91 14.98 42.15
C GLN A 16 40.28 14.85 41.42
N GLN A 17 40.22 14.67 40.09
CA GLN A 17 41.01 15.28 38.97
C GLN A 17 42.58 15.37 38.94
N ARG A 18 43.11 15.39 37.68
CA ARG A 18 44.46 15.87 37.18
C ARG A 18 45.68 14.91 37.35
N PRO A 19 46.83 15.12 36.63
CA PRO A 19 47.06 15.67 35.26
C PRO A 19 48.20 14.99 34.41
N GLN A 20 48.45 15.48 33.16
CA GLN A 20 49.77 15.51 32.44
C GLN A 20 50.41 14.16 31.98
N PRO A 21 51.58 14.13 31.25
CA PRO A 21 51.98 14.88 30.03
C PRO A 21 52.68 14.02 28.92
N GLN A 22 53.16 14.69 27.84
CA GLN A 22 54.41 14.54 27.02
C GLN A 22 55.35 13.29 27.15
N GLN A 23 56.19 12.86 26.17
CA GLN A 23 56.82 13.52 24.99
C GLN A 23 57.51 12.50 24.01
N GLN A 24 57.88 12.96 22.78
CA GLN A 24 58.95 12.44 21.86
C GLN A 24 58.79 11.00 21.27
N HIS A 25 59.30 10.62 20.08
CA HIS A 25 60.00 11.26 18.94
C HIS A 25 59.95 10.27 17.71
N GLN A 26 60.38 10.51 16.45
CA GLN A 26 60.97 11.64 15.68
C GLN A 26 60.39 11.56 14.21
N GLN A 27 60.97 11.84 13.03
CA GLN A 27 62.31 12.29 12.57
C GLN A 27 62.26 13.32 11.39
N GLN A 28 62.57 12.92 10.14
CA GLN A 28 62.93 13.77 8.97
C GLN A 28 62.43 13.10 7.66
N GLN A 29 62.28 13.75 6.48
CA GLN A 29 63.09 14.82 5.86
C GLN A 29 62.30 16.00 5.22
N HIS A 30 63.04 17.05 4.83
CA HIS A 30 62.62 18.29 4.15
C HIS A 30 62.65 18.15 2.60
N HIS A 31 61.85 18.88 1.80
CA HIS A 31 62.09 20.32 1.53
C HIS A 31 60.89 21.16 1.01
N ARG A 32 61.08 22.48 1.20
CA ARG A 32 60.52 23.69 0.54
C ARG A 32 60.43 23.60 -1.02
N GLN A 33 59.79 24.51 -1.79
CA GLN A 33 59.44 25.94 -1.60
C GLN A 33 58.44 26.46 -2.68
N GLN A 34 57.60 27.48 -2.38
CA GLN A 34 57.05 28.52 -3.32
C GLN A 34 56.24 28.05 -4.58
N HIS A 35 55.54 28.88 -5.38
CA HIS A 35 54.70 30.07 -5.14
C HIS A 35 53.70 30.29 -6.34
N GLN A 36 52.56 30.95 -6.06
CA GLN A 36 51.76 31.82 -6.98
C GLN A 36 51.04 31.30 -8.25
N HIS A 37 49.97 32.07 -8.58
CA HIS A 37 49.22 32.21 -9.85
C HIS A 37 48.35 31.03 -10.39
N HIS A 38 47.51 31.25 -11.41
CA HIS A 38 46.32 32.14 -11.55
C HIS A 38 45.61 31.83 -12.90
N HIS A 39 44.28 32.04 -12.99
CA HIS A 39 43.52 32.28 -14.25
C HIS A 39 43.36 31.07 -15.26
N HIS A 40 42.12 30.73 -15.68
CA HIS A 40 41.41 31.11 -16.94
C HIS A 40 41.83 30.29 -18.19
N GLN A 41 40.99 29.99 -19.22
CA GLN A 41 39.52 30.01 -19.40
C GLN A 41 39.15 29.26 -20.72
N GLN A 42 37.93 28.72 -20.81
CA GLN A 42 37.05 28.67 -22.02
C GLN A 42 37.44 27.99 -23.38
N GLN A 43 36.39 27.43 -24.02
CA GLN A 43 36.16 27.29 -25.49
C GLN A 43 36.98 26.22 -26.27
N GLN A 44 36.53 25.65 -27.42
CA GLN A 44 35.28 25.84 -28.19
C GLN A 44 34.80 24.53 -28.91
N GLN A 45 33.48 24.47 -29.07
CA GLN A 45 32.60 23.90 -30.12
C GLN A 45 33.12 23.21 -31.41
N GLN A 46 32.31 22.23 -31.86
CA GLN A 46 32.00 21.84 -33.26
C GLN A 46 33.13 21.15 -34.09
N GLN A 47 32.86 20.38 -35.16
CA GLN A 47 31.65 20.28 -36.00
C GLN A 47 31.32 18.83 -36.46
N GLN A 48 30.21 18.67 -37.19
CA GLN A 48 29.67 17.39 -37.71
C GLN A 48 30.44 16.84 -38.92
N GLN A 49 30.38 15.53 -39.16
CA GLN A 49 29.87 15.00 -40.44
C GLN A 49 29.47 13.51 -40.38
N GLN A 50 28.73 13.07 -41.40
CA GLN A 50 28.18 11.71 -41.56
C GLN A 50 29.18 10.80 -42.28
N GLN A 51 29.07 9.47 -42.10
CA GLN A 51 29.18 8.53 -43.24
C GLN A 51 28.52 7.17 -42.96
N GLN A 52 28.34 6.38 -44.02
CA GLN A 52 27.34 5.32 -44.12
C GLN A 52 27.88 4.09 -44.86
N TYR A 53 27.97 2.95 -44.16
CA TYR A 53 28.22 1.62 -44.72
C TYR A 53 27.42 0.58 -43.91
N HIS A 54 26.97 -0.56 -44.42
CA HIS A 54 26.54 -1.06 -45.74
C HIS A 54 26.41 -2.59 -45.56
N GLN A 55 25.18 -3.11 -45.49
CA GLN A 55 24.82 -4.52 -45.84
C GLN A 55 25.48 -5.68 -45.04
N PRO A 56 25.07 -6.96 -45.24
CA PRO A 56 24.08 -7.51 -46.20
C PRO A 56 22.81 -8.15 -45.60
N GLN A 57 21.89 -8.52 -46.50
CA GLN A 57 20.63 -9.22 -46.23
C GLN A 57 20.75 -10.73 -46.47
N THR A 58 19.77 -11.49 -46.01
CA THR A 58 19.30 -12.76 -46.65
C THR A 58 17.78 -12.70 -46.84
N HIS A 59 17.21 -13.56 -47.72
CA HIS A 59 15.92 -13.31 -48.38
C HIS A 59 14.79 -14.31 -48.08
N ALA A 60 13.57 -13.79 -47.99
CA ALA A 60 12.31 -14.29 -48.60
C ALA A 60 11.31 -13.11 -48.57
N HIS A 61 10.68 -12.58 -49.65
CA HIS A 61 9.80 -13.18 -50.68
C HIS A 61 8.54 -13.81 -50.04
N SER A 62 7.30 -13.37 -50.30
CA SER A 62 6.73 -12.35 -51.24
C SER A 62 5.51 -11.63 -50.57
N TYR A 63 4.55 -10.89 -51.15
CA TYR A 63 4.03 -10.64 -52.52
C TYR A 63 3.40 -9.22 -52.67
N SER A 64 2.71 -8.94 -53.79
CA SER A 64 1.92 -7.74 -54.18
C SER A 64 1.05 -8.13 -55.41
N PRO A 65 0.22 -7.29 -56.10
CA PRO A 65 -0.13 -5.84 -56.01
C PRO A 65 -1.66 -5.62 -55.74
N HIS A 66 -2.39 -4.51 -55.94
CA HIS A 66 -2.31 -3.25 -56.73
C HIS A 66 -2.87 -2.05 -55.91
N GLN A 67 -2.58 -0.74 -56.10
CA GLN A 67 -2.44 0.17 -57.27
C GLN A 67 -3.74 0.67 -57.96
N ALA A 68 -4.06 1.96 -57.75
CA ALA A 68 -4.82 2.86 -58.63
C ALA A 68 -4.47 4.34 -58.31
N ARG A 69 -4.50 5.28 -59.28
CA ARG A 69 -3.95 6.66 -59.11
C ARG A 69 -4.50 7.72 -60.10
N GLN A 70 -5.17 8.77 -59.61
CA GLN A 70 -5.38 10.11 -60.23
C GLN A 70 -5.52 11.15 -59.08
N VAL A 71 -5.09 12.43 -59.08
CA VAL A 71 -4.47 13.39 -60.03
C VAL A 71 -5.42 14.38 -60.76
N HIS A 72 -5.05 15.68 -60.74
CA HIS A 72 -5.74 16.91 -61.20
C HIS A 72 -6.84 17.47 -60.27
N GLN A 73 -7.03 18.79 -60.10
CA GLN A 73 -6.30 19.98 -60.64
C GLN A 73 -6.17 21.13 -59.60
N HIS A 74 -5.66 22.31 -60.00
CA HIS A 74 -5.24 23.43 -59.14
C HIS A 74 -6.36 24.38 -58.68
N GLN A 75 -6.14 25.03 -57.53
CA GLN A 75 -6.37 26.48 -57.36
C GLN A 75 -5.27 27.08 -56.44
N GLN A 76 -4.96 28.37 -56.62
CA GLN A 76 -3.93 29.13 -55.87
C GLN A 76 -4.58 30.33 -55.12
N ILE A 77 -3.76 31.22 -54.53
CA ILE A 77 -4.09 32.45 -53.75
C ILE A 77 -4.13 32.17 -52.22
N PRO A 78 -3.46 32.96 -51.34
CA PRO A 78 -2.13 32.56 -50.89
C PRO A 78 -1.97 32.41 -49.37
N GLN A 79 -0.81 31.88 -48.95
CA GLN A 79 -0.44 31.74 -47.54
C GLN A 79 -0.15 33.10 -46.88
N ASN A 80 -0.74 33.35 -45.72
CA ASN A 80 -0.14 34.24 -44.70
C ASN A 80 -0.61 33.88 -43.29
N HIS A 81 -0.04 32.84 -42.69
CA HIS A 81 -0.17 32.50 -41.27
C HIS A 81 1.20 32.05 -40.73
N GLN A 82 1.93 32.97 -40.12
CA GLN A 82 3.16 32.65 -39.39
C GLN A 82 2.79 32.12 -38.00
N THR A 83 3.01 30.83 -37.73
CA THR A 83 3.01 30.29 -36.37
C THR A 83 4.29 30.71 -35.65
N PRO A 84 4.22 31.44 -34.51
CA PRO A 84 5.41 31.77 -33.75
C PRO A 84 5.94 30.52 -33.03
N GLN A 85 7.05 29.96 -33.51
CA GLN A 85 7.82 28.98 -32.75
C GLN A 85 8.52 29.68 -31.57
N GLN A 86 7.80 29.89 -30.46
CA GLN A 86 8.42 30.40 -29.23
C GLN A 86 9.34 29.34 -28.63
N ALA A 87 10.59 29.72 -28.42
CA ALA A 87 11.69 28.80 -28.16
C ALA A 87 11.57 28.05 -26.83
N GLN A 88 11.94 26.78 -26.82
CA GLN A 88 12.18 25.97 -25.62
C GLN A 88 13.51 26.36 -24.92
N HIS A 89 13.83 27.66 -24.84
CA HIS A 89 15.08 28.13 -24.26
C HIS A 89 15.00 28.11 -22.73
N VAL A 90 15.26 26.93 -22.15
CA VAL A 90 15.41 26.76 -20.71
C VAL A 90 16.57 27.63 -20.21
N MET A 91 16.30 28.51 -19.24
CA MET A 91 17.39 29.25 -18.59
C MET A 91 18.17 28.33 -17.65
N ASP A 92 19.46 28.22 -17.93
CA ASP A 92 20.49 27.80 -17.00
C ASP A 92 20.81 28.97 -16.05
N TRP A 93 20.67 28.72 -14.75
CA TRP A 93 20.75 29.73 -13.69
C TRP A 93 22.02 29.60 -12.84
N GLN A 94 22.94 28.69 -13.17
CA GLN A 94 24.17 28.49 -12.38
C GLN A 94 25.18 29.66 -12.51
N GLN A 95 24.97 30.60 -13.43
CA GLN A 95 25.83 31.75 -13.67
C GLN A 95 25.16 33.07 -13.26
N MET A 96 25.29 33.47 -11.98
CA MET A 96 24.96 34.83 -11.53
C MET A 96 25.98 35.34 -10.49
N PRO A 97 26.68 36.47 -10.73
CA PRO A 97 27.40 37.19 -9.68
C PRO A 97 26.42 37.88 -8.70
N PRO A 98 26.88 38.36 -7.52
CA PRO A 98 26.03 39.09 -6.58
C PRO A 98 25.61 40.46 -7.14
N PRO A 99 24.44 40.98 -6.75
CA PRO A 99 24.01 42.33 -7.16
C PRO A 99 24.86 43.40 -6.47
N THR A 100 25.55 44.22 -7.28
CA THR A 100 26.28 45.39 -6.80
C THR A 100 25.32 46.50 -6.38
N GLN A 101 25.57 47.09 -5.20
CA GLN A 101 24.92 48.34 -4.80
C GLN A 101 25.44 49.50 -5.66
N SER A 102 24.55 50.41 -6.07
CA SER A 102 24.92 51.58 -6.88
C SER A 102 25.48 52.71 -6.01
N PRO A 103 26.71 53.20 -6.24
CA PRO A 103 27.22 54.40 -5.57
C PRO A 103 26.69 55.70 -6.23
N VAL A 104 26.67 56.77 -5.46
CA VAL A 104 26.24 58.13 -5.88
C VAL A 104 27.29 58.75 -6.82
N PRO A 105 26.89 59.47 -7.90
CA PRO A 105 27.84 59.94 -8.92
C PRO A 105 28.62 61.20 -8.51
N GLN A 106 29.88 61.29 -8.96
CA GLN A 106 30.70 62.51 -8.95
C GLN A 106 31.49 62.61 -10.28
N TYR A 107 31.94 63.80 -10.67
CA TYR A 107 32.20 64.18 -12.07
C TYR A 107 33.67 64.03 -12.56
N GLN A 108 33.82 63.51 -13.80
CA GLN A 108 34.84 63.85 -14.83
C GLN A 108 36.36 63.56 -14.56
N PRO A 109 37.23 63.58 -15.60
CA PRO A 109 37.07 63.28 -17.05
C PRO A 109 38.10 62.24 -17.60
N ALA A 110 38.02 61.90 -18.91
CA ALA A 110 38.94 60.98 -19.62
C ALA A 110 40.04 61.70 -20.44
N PRO A 111 41.21 61.07 -20.72
CA PRO A 111 41.55 60.43 -22.02
C PRO A 111 42.44 59.14 -21.86
N GLN A 112 42.97 58.36 -22.84
CA GLN A 112 42.84 58.10 -24.30
C GLN A 112 43.42 56.67 -24.64
N PRO A 113 43.34 56.12 -25.88
CA PRO A 113 43.55 54.67 -26.16
C PRO A 113 44.79 54.28 -27.02
N THR A 114 45.01 52.97 -27.26
CA THR A 114 45.82 52.42 -28.39
C THR A 114 45.42 50.97 -28.77
N ILE A 115 46.01 50.39 -29.82
CA ILE A 115 45.49 49.29 -30.67
C ILE A 115 46.50 48.11 -30.82
N PRO A 116 46.08 46.85 -31.11
CA PRO A 116 46.91 45.63 -30.91
C PRO A 116 47.56 45.04 -32.20
N GLN A 117 48.33 43.94 -32.06
CA GLN A 117 48.89 43.14 -33.18
C GLN A 117 48.94 41.61 -32.92
N GLN A 118 49.27 40.83 -33.97
CA GLN A 118 49.08 39.37 -34.10
C GLN A 118 50.41 38.59 -34.37
N LYS A 119 50.29 37.28 -34.66
CA LYS A 119 51.24 36.34 -35.36
C LYS A 119 52.11 35.42 -34.46
N GLN A 120 52.59 34.23 -34.88
CA GLN A 120 52.23 33.27 -35.97
C GLN A 120 52.77 31.85 -35.67
N THR A 121 52.32 30.83 -36.43
CA THR A 121 52.80 29.41 -36.45
C THR A 121 54.16 29.24 -37.17
N PRO A 122 54.89 28.10 -37.01
CA PRO A 122 54.77 26.95 -37.95
C PRO A 122 55.07 25.53 -37.37
N GLN A 123 55.11 24.50 -38.25
CA GLN A 123 55.23 23.06 -37.95
C GLN A 123 56.61 22.44 -38.37
N GLN A 124 57.00 21.27 -37.81
CA GLN A 124 57.74 20.13 -38.44
C GLN A 124 58.23 19.08 -37.40
N GLN A 125 58.66 17.83 -37.70
CA GLN A 125 58.65 17.01 -38.93
C GLN A 125 58.28 15.51 -38.66
N ILE A 126 59.09 14.51 -39.08
CA ILE A 126 58.76 13.08 -39.32
C ILE A 126 60.03 12.19 -39.14
N GLN A 127 59.96 10.94 -38.63
CA GLN A 127 60.67 9.75 -39.20
C GLN A 127 60.20 8.39 -38.61
N GLN A 128 60.79 7.27 -39.06
CA GLN A 128 60.44 5.84 -38.87
C GLN A 128 61.41 5.16 -37.84
N GLN A 129 61.46 3.85 -37.50
CA GLN A 129 61.31 2.62 -38.31
C GLN A 129 61.29 1.28 -37.48
N HIS A 130 60.47 0.30 -37.89
CA HIS A 130 60.56 -1.20 -37.78
C HIS A 130 61.22 -1.96 -36.58
N ARG A 131 60.53 -3.00 -36.04
CA ARG A 131 60.89 -4.44 -36.23
C ARG A 131 59.86 -5.53 -35.77
N GLN A 132 59.44 -6.38 -36.72
CA GLN A 132 59.13 -7.85 -36.73
C GLN A 132 58.24 -8.61 -35.68
N LYS A 133 57.62 -9.70 -36.19
CA LYS A 133 56.71 -10.75 -35.61
C LYS A 133 57.53 -12.04 -35.22
N PRO A 134 57.01 -13.28 -34.88
CA PRO A 134 55.64 -13.86 -35.07
C PRO A 134 55.07 -15.00 -34.16
N LEU A 135 53.79 -15.39 -34.40
CA LEU A 135 53.12 -16.74 -34.20
C LEU A 135 53.03 -17.31 -32.74
N SER A 136 52.21 -18.30 -32.31
CA SER A 136 51.00 -19.07 -32.76
C SER A 136 50.60 -20.08 -31.65
N SER A 137 49.42 -20.73 -31.50
CA SER A 137 47.99 -20.52 -31.90
C SER A 137 47.12 -21.73 -31.42
N HIS A 138 45.82 -21.56 -31.10
CA HIS A 138 44.82 -22.65 -30.82
C HIS A 138 45.06 -23.54 -29.57
N ALA A 139 44.14 -24.39 -29.05
CA ALA A 139 42.67 -24.36 -28.89
C ALA A 139 42.18 -25.53 -27.96
N ASN A 140 40.89 -25.51 -27.58
CA ASN A 140 40.08 -26.62 -27.00
C ASN A 140 40.28 -27.09 -25.54
N SER A 141 39.23 -27.73 -25.02
CA SER A 141 39.02 -28.22 -23.65
C SER A 141 39.31 -29.72 -23.49
N PRO A 142 39.39 -30.23 -22.24
CA PRO A 142 38.75 -31.52 -21.96
C PRO A 142 37.99 -31.62 -20.61
N ARG A 143 37.48 -32.82 -20.33
CA ARG A 143 36.57 -33.24 -19.24
C ARG A 143 37.31 -33.88 -18.04
N ILE A 144 36.61 -33.91 -16.89
CA ILE A 144 36.46 -35.01 -15.89
C ILE A 144 37.73 -35.75 -15.39
N ASN A 145 37.85 -35.88 -14.05
CA ASN A 145 38.31 -37.14 -13.46
C ASN A 145 37.85 -37.34 -12.00
N SER A 146 37.78 -38.60 -11.57
CA SER A 146 37.37 -39.05 -10.22
C SER A 146 38.33 -40.14 -9.71
N PRO A 147 38.44 -40.37 -8.39
CA PRO A 147 38.92 -41.64 -7.83
C PRO A 147 37.89 -42.33 -6.90
N HIS A 148 38.12 -43.62 -6.60
CA HIS A 148 37.15 -44.53 -5.97
C HIS A 148 37.57 -45.04 -4.57
N THR A 149 36.54 -45.33 -3.75
CA THR A 149 36.41 -46.42 -2.72
C THR A 149 37.53 -46.75 -1.73
N ASN A 150 37.19 -46.80 -0.44
CA ASN A 150 37.38 -48.00 0.41
C ASN A 150 36.60 -47.94 1.76
N SER A 151 36.46 -49.09 2.42
CA SER A 151 35.81 -49.33 3.73
C SER A 151 36.25 -50.72 4.24
N PRO A 152 35.93 -51.21 5.48
CA PRO A 152 35.27 -50.58 6.64
C PRO A 152 36.11 -50.69 7.96
N ILE A 153 35.57 -50.26 9.12
CA ILE A 153 35.65 -50.91 10.46
C ILE A 153 34.83 -50.13 11.54
N LEU A 154 34.56 -50.77 12.69
CA LEU A 154 33.61 -50.39 13.75
C LEU A 154 34.02 -49.17 14.61
N ALA A 155 33.03 -48.48 15.23
CA ALA A 155 32.94 -48.34 16.70
C ALA A 155 31.63 -47.67 17.23
N GLN A 156 30.95 -48.37 18.16
CA GLN A 156 30.22 -47.94 19.36
C GLN A 156 29.19 -46.77 19.38
N SER A 157 28.09 -47.02 20.11
CA SER A 157 27.11 -46.02 20.58
C SER A 157 27.19 -45.86 22.12
N PRO A 158 26.93 -44.68 22.71
CA PRO A 158 26.81 -44.52 24.16
C PRO A 158 25.43 -44.94 24.69
N GLN A 159 25.41 -45.63 25.83
CA GLN A 159 24.19 -45.86 26.63
C GLN A 159 24.09 -44.83 27.78
N LEU A 160 22.87 -44.56 28.24
CA LEU A 160 22.58 -43.98 29.56
C LEU A 160 21.49 -44.79 30.28
N PRO A 161 21.43 -44.78 31.64
CA PRO A 161 21.04 -45.96 32.40
C PRO A 161 19.55 -46.04 32.80
N HIS A 162 19.10 -47.26 33.06
CA HIS A 162 17.82 -47.53 33.74
C HIS A 162 17.90 -47.24 35.25
N GLN A 163 16.78 -46.80 35.83
CA GLN A 163 16.47 -47.03 37.24
C GLN A 163 15.05 -47.62 37.35
N ASN A 164 14.82 -48.43 38.38
CA ASN A 164 13.74 -49.42 38.41
C ASN A 164 13.08 -49.47 39.79
N VAL A 165 11.78 -49.21 39.89
CA VAL A 165 10.99 -49.33 41.14
C VAL A 165 9.65 -50.01 40.88
N GLN A 166 9.27 -50.88 41.82
CA GLN A 166 8.27 -51.94 41.70
C GLN A 166 6.81 -51.46 41.80
N ALA A 167 5.89 -52.28 41.27
CA ALA A 167 4.48 -52.21 41.59
C ALA A 167 4.12 -52.99 42.87
N LYS A 168 3.11 -52.53 43.61
CA LYS A 168 2.37 -53.27 44.65
C LYS A 168 0.92 -52.76 44.73
N SER A 169 0.04 -53.50 45.41
CA SER A 169 -1.42 -53.42 45.22
C SER A 169 -2.24 -53.37 46.52
N ARG A 170 -3.57 -53.25 46.36
CA ARG A 170 -4.69 -53.42 47.33
C ARG A 170 -5.16 -52.22 48.20
N SER A 171 -6.29 -51.64 47.75
CA SER A 171 -7.56 -51.41 48.49
C SER A 171 -7.59 -50.98 49.97
N THR A 172 -8.30 -49.88 50.25
CA THR A 172 -9.53 -49.88 51.09
C THR A 172 -10.40 -48.64 50.80
N SER A 173 -11.51 -48.44 51.53
CA SER A 173 -12.69 -47.64 51.13
C SER A 173 -12.97 -46.39 52.01
N LEU A 174 -14.10 -45.71 51.72
CA LEU A 174 -14.72 -44.56 52.42
C LEU A 174 -14.11 -43.16 52.06
N ALA A 175 -14.87 -42.07 51.94
CA ALA A 175 -16.34 -41.86 51.96
C ALA A 175 -16.77 -40.71 51.01
N SER A 176 -18.08 -40.47 50.89
CA SER A 176 -18.67 -39.47 49.98
C SER A 176 -18.79 -38.06 50.58
N VAL A 177 -18.52 -37.03 49.77
CA VAL A 177 -19.06 -35.67 49.95
C VAL A 177 -19.51 -35.14 48.58
N LYS A 178 -20.74 -34.63 48.49
CA LYS A 178 -21.23 -33.82 47.36
C LYS A 178 -21.00 -32.33 47.64
N ILE A 179 -20.64 -31.56 46.63
CA ILE A 179 -20.91 -30.10 46.56
C ILE A 179 -21.50 -29.81 45.18
N GLU A 180 -22.39 -28.82 45.11
CA GLU A 180 -23.38 -28.66 44.02
C GLU A 180 -22.88 -27.82 42.84
N HIS A 181 -23.56 -27.93 41.70
CA HIS A 181 -23.31 -27.11 40.51
C HIS A 181 -24.11 -25.79 40.58
N ALA A 182 -23.43 -24.66 40.39
CA ALA A 182 -24.08 -23.35 40.31
C ALA A 182 -24.80 -23.15 38.95
N GLY A 183 -25.95 -22.48 39.00
CA GLY A 183 -26.97 -22.48 37.95
C GLY A 183 -26.57 -22.00 36.55
N ARG A 184 -27.15 -22.66 35.53
CA ARG A 184 -27.36 -22.07 34.20
C ARG A 184 -28.50 -21.04 34.29
N VAL A 185 -28.30 -19.85 33.73
CA VAL A 185 -29.37 -18.86 33.55
C VAL A 185 -30.13 -19.20 32.27
N SER A 186 -31.45 -19.39 32.36
CA SER A 186 -32.35 -19.56 31.22
C SER A 186 -33.39 -18.46 31.24
N ALA A 187 -33.44 -17.66 30.18
CA ALA A 187 -34.38 -16.56 30.04
C ALA A 187 -35.64 -17.01 29.27
N SER A 188 -36.73 -17.27 29.98
CA SER A 188 -38.08 -17.38 29.42
C SER A 188 -39.11 -17.06 30.51
N PRO A 189 -40.19 -16.31 30.20
CA PRO A 189 -41.12 -15.82 31.20
C PRO A 189 -41.99 -16.95 31.76
N ARG A 190 -42.14 -16.98 33.09
CA ARG A 190 -42.87 -18.03 33.81
C ARG A 190 -44.22 -17.49 34.28
N LEU A 191 -45.32 -17.92 33.65
CA LEU A 191 -46.66 -17.67 34.15
C LEU A 191 -46.85 -18.29 35.54
N MET A 192 -47.50 -17.57 36.45
CA MET A 192 -47.71 -18.01 37.83
C MET A 192 -48.88 -18.99 37.94
N THR A 193 -48.74 -19.97 38.82
CA THR A 193 -49.83 -20.83 39.30
C THR A 193 -49.81 -20.87 40.83
N GLN A 194 -50.83 -20.29 41.46
CA GLN A 194 -51.27 -20.71 42.79
C GLN A 194 -52.30 -21.84 42.57
N GLY A 195 -52.28 -22.87 43.42
CA GLY A 195 -53.24 -23.99 43.34
C GLY A 195 -53.97 -24.20 44.66
N LEU A 196 -54.98 -25.07 44.70
CA LEU A 196 -55.59 -25.63 45.91
C LEU A 196 -56.46 -26.89 45.61
N THR A 197 -56.57 -27.78 46.61
CA THR A 197 -57.64 -28.78 46.88
C THR A 197 -58.10 -29.85 45.87
N ARG A 198 -57.72 -31.11 46.16
CA ARG A 198 -58.50 -32.38 46.27
C ARG A 198 -59.82 -32.61 45.44
N SER A 199 -59.77 -33.65 44.58
CA SER A 199 -60.71 -34.83 44.50
C SER A 199 -62.21 -34.66 44.12
N PRO A 200 -62.93 -35.73 43.67
CA PRO A 200 -62.58 -36.86 42.78
C PRO A 200 -63.64 -37.20 41.68
N SER A 201 -63.29 -38.10 40.73
CA SER A 201 -64.20 -38.76 39.73
C SER A 201 -64.82 -37.83 38.64
N VAL A 202 -65.41 -38.27 37.51
CA VAL A 202 -65.89 -39.59 37.03
C VAL A 202 -65.67 -39.80 35.51
N SER A 203 -65.45 -41.06 35.09
CA SER A 203 -65.77 -41.73 33.79
C SER A 203 -65.82 -41.01 32.40
N SER A 204 -65.21 -41.68 31.39
CA SER A 204 -65.47 -41.58 29.93
C SER A 204 -64.99 -40.29 29.22
N VAL A 205 -64.60 -40.29 27.93
CA VAL A 205 -64.81 -41.26 26.83
C VAL A 205 -63.48 -41.77 26.23
N ARG A 206 -63.54 -43.00 25.68
CA ARG A 206 -62.44 -43.74 25.04
C ARG A 206 -62.21 -43.30 23.59
N SER A 207 -61.16 -42.51 23.32
CA SER A 207 -60.59 -42.41 21.97
C SER A 207 -59.72 -43.64 21.65
N PRO A 208 -59.67 -44.14 20.40
CA PRO A 208 -58.81 -45.27 20.04
C PRO A 208 -57.31 -44.89 20.16
N ALA A 209 -56.49 -45.82 20.66
CA ALA A 209 -55.05 -45.70 20.52
C ALA A 209 -54.65 -45.93 19.04
N PRO A 210 -53.75 -45.12 18.46
CA PRO A 210 -53.14 -45.44 17.18
C PRO A 210 -52.44 -46.80 17.23
N ALA A 211 -52.49 -47.55 16.13
CA ALA A 211 -51.90 -48.89 16.08
C ALA A 211 -50.36 -48.84 16.28
N PRO A 212 -49.77 -49.83 16.98
CA PRO A 212 -48.32 -49.91 17.19
C PRO A 212 -47.60 -50.33 15.90
N GLY A 213 -47.38 -49.38 14.99
CA GLY A 213 -46.74 -49.63 13.69
C GLY A 213 -45.91 -48.49 13.10
N LEU A 214 -45.91 -47.29 13.72
CA LEU A 214 -45.14 -46.13 13.27
C LEU A 214 -44.44 -45.44 14.46
N ILE A 215 -43.44 -46.11 15.03
CA ILE A 215 -42.38 -45.41 15.77
C ILE A 215 -41.38 -44.93 14.70
N PRO A 216 -41.13 -43.62 14.52
CA PRO A 216 -40.09 -43.16 13.60
C PRO A 216 -38.75 -43.77 14.03
N HIS A 217 -37.99 -44.38 13.11
CA HIS A 217 -36.66 -44.86 13.49
C HIS A 217 -35.82 -43.64 13.91
N HIS A 218 -35.08 -43.77 15.01
CA HIS A 218 -34.25 -42.68 15.51
C HIS A 218 -33.17 -42.24 14.50
N GLN A 219 -32.79 -43.12 13.56
CA GLN A 219 -31.89 -42.77 12.45
C GLN A 219 -32.57 -41.84 11.43
N ASP A 220 -33.83 -42.08 11.07
CA ASP A 220 -34.63 -41.21 10.21
C ASP A 220 -34.82 -39.84 10.88
N THR A 221 -35.09 -39.84 12.19
CA THR A 221 -35.26 -38.61 12.98
C THR A 221 -33.97 -37.79 13.01
N ASN A 222 -32.83 -38.42 13.26
CA ASN A 222 -31.53 -37.74 13.22
C ASN A 222 -31.21 -37.21 11.81
N SER A 223 -31.51 -37.99 10.77
CA SER A 223 -31.26 -37.59 9.37
C SER A 223 -32.12 -36.39 8.99
N LEU A 224 -33.40 -36.40 9.36
CA LEU A 224 -34.32 -35.28 9.18
C LEU A 224 -33.83 -34.01 9.89
N LEU A 225 -33.34 -34.11 11.12
CA LEU A 225 -32.77 -32.97 11.85
C LEU A 225 -31.54 -32.36 11.15
N VAL A 226 -30.67 -33.19 10.54
CA VAL A 226 -29.54 -32.69 9.73
C VAL A 226 -30.03 -32.01 8.45
N CYS A 227 -31.04 -32.56 7.77
CA CYS A 227 -31.67 -31.91 6.61
C CYS A 227 -32.29 -30.56 6.95
N VAL A 228 -33.04 -30.48 8.06
CA VAL A 228 -33.64 -29.22 8.57
C VAL A 228 -32.54 -28.21 8.94
N ALA A 229 -31.43 -28.65 9.55
CA ALA A 229 -30.31 -27.76 9.85
C ALA A 229 -29.72 -27.14 8.59
N GLU A 230 -29.40 -27.94 7.56
CA GLU A 230 -28.84 -27.44 6.31
C GLU A 230 -29.83 -26.60 5.49
N GLU A 231 -31.13 -26.92 5.52
CA GLU A 231 -32.16 -26.07 4.91
C GLU A 231 -32.25 -24.71 5.61
N MET A 232 -32.23 -24.68 6.95
CA MET A 232 -32.26 -23.43 7.72
C MET A 232 -31.00 -22.58 7.48
N PHE A 233 -29.81 -23.19 7.42
CA PHE A 233 -28.59 -22.48 7.01
C PHE A 233 -28.64 -22.02 5.54
N ALA A 234 -29.24 -22.79 4.64
CA ALA A 234 -29.39 -22.42 3.23
C ALA A 234 -30.43 -21.31 3.01
N LYS A 235 -31.51 -21.26 3.79
CA LYS A 235 -32.45 -20.12 3.82
C LYS A 235 -31.76 -18.89 4.37
N ALA A 236 -31.02 -19.03 5.49
CA ALA A 236 -30.28 -17.93 6.10
C ALA A 236 -29.28 -17.29 5.11
N ARG A 237 -28.43 -18.09 4.44
CA ARG A 237 -27.45 -17.61 3.45
C ARG A 237 -28.05 -16.79 2.29
N LYS A 238 -29.29 -17.06 1.87
CA LYS A 238 -29.94 -16.30 0.78
C LYS A 238 -30.21 -14.84 1.12
N GLU A 239 -30.53 -14.54 2.38
CA GLU A 239 -30.83 -13.18 2.84
C GLU A 239 -29.57 -12.38 3.24
N VAL A 240 -28.47 -13.06 3.56
CA VAL A 240 -27.21 -12.46 4.05
C VAL A 240 -26.77 -11.25 3.24
N LEU A 241 -26.79 -11.32 1.91
CA LEU A 241 -26.30 -10.27 1.02
C LEU A 241 -27.17 -9.00 1.03
N ARG A 242 -28.48 -9.15 1.29
CA ARG A 242 -29.39 -8.01 1.48
C ARG A 242 -29.25 -7.44 2.88
N LEU A 243 -28.95 -8.30 3.85
CA LEU A 243 -28.80 -7.94 5.26
C LEU A 243 -27.48 -7.21 5.54
N ALA A 244 -26.36 -7.63 4.95
CA ALA A 244 -25.05 -7.06 5.22
C ALA A 244 -24.89 -5.59 4.77
N ASP A 245 -25.58 -5.17 3.71
CA ASP A 245 -25.51 -3.78 3.22
C ASP A 245 -26.27 -2.79 4.14
N ASN A 246 -27.31 -3.23 4.88
CA ASN A 246 -28.21 -2.35 5.65
C ASN A 246 -28.28 -2.63 7.17
N LEU A 247 -27.91 -3.84 7.62
CA LEU A 247 -27.95 -4.34 9.01
C LEU A 247 -29.27 -4.09 9.77
N ASP A 248 -30.41 -4.20 9.08
CA ASP A 248 -31.76 -4.07 9.67
C ASP A 248 -31.95 -4.99 10.89
N PRO A 249 -32.29 -4.46 12.09
CA PRO A 249 -32.44 -5.26 13.31
C PRO A 249 -33.46 -6.40 13.21
N GLN A 250 -34.54 -6.26 12.42
CA GLN A 250 -35.53 -7.34 12.26
C GLN A 250 -34.99 -8.46 11.39
N GLY A 251 -34.35 -8.13 10.25
CA GLY A 251 -33.64 -9.07 9.40
C GLY A 251 -32.50 -9.79 10.13
N VAL A 252 -31.72 -9.08 10.98
CA VAL A 252 -30.69 -9.70 11.83
C VAL A 252 -31.32 -10.68 12.81
N GLN A 253 -32.45 -10.35 13.42
CA GLN A 253 -33.15 -11.24 14.35
C GLN A 253 -33.71 -12.50 13.67
N GLU A 254 -34.35 -12.38 12.49
CA GLU A 254 -34.81 -13.58 11.76
C GLU A 254 -33.62 -14.43 11.29
N TYR A 255 -32.55 -13.80 10.81
CA TYR A 255 -31.33 -14.48 10.40
C TYR A 255 -30.71 -15.29 11.55
N GLN A 256 -30.48 -14.65 12.70
CA GLN A 256 -29.95 -15.30 13.90
C GLN A 256 -30.87 -16.42 14.41
N LYS A 257 -32.20 -16.24 14.33
CA LYS A 257 -33.18 -17.29 14.66
C LYS A 257 -33.06 -18.50 13.73
N MET A 258 -32.83 -18.30 12.43
CA MET A 258 -32.63 -19.40 11.48
C MET A 258 -31.34 -20.17 11.79
N VAL A 259 -30.23 -19.46 12.01
CA VAL A 259 -28.94 -20.06 12.38
C VAL A 259 -29.05 -20.82 13.71
N ALA A 260 -29.63 -20.22 14.75
CA ALA A 260 -29.80 -20.84 16.06
C ALA A 260 -30.69 -22.10 16.00
N THR A 261 -31.72 -22.11 15.14
CA THR A 261 -32.55 -23.31 14.92
C THR A 261 -31.71 -24.44 14.28
N GLY A 262 -30.91 -24.14 13.26
CA GLY A 262 -30.03 -25.13 12.63
C GLY A 262 -28.95 -25.66 13.58
N LEU A 263 -28.35 -24.79 14.40
CA LEU A 263 -27.41 -25.17 15.44
C LEU A 263 -28.07 -26.12 16.48
N GLY A 264 -29.25 -25.80 16.98
CA GLY A 264 -29.97 -26.67 17.94
C GLY A 264 -30.34 -28.04 17.35
N CYS A 265 -30.64 -28.11 16.05
CA CYS A 265 -30.82 -29.39 15.36
C CYS A 265 -29.51 -30.20 15.32
N LEU A 266 -28.36 -29.57 15.02
CA LEU A 266 -27.06 -30.24 15.05
C LEU A 266 -26.64 -30.67 16.47
N GLU A 267 -26.84 -29.83 17.50
CA GLU A 267 -26.55 -30.15 18.90
C GLU A 267 -27.35 -31.40 19.34
N THR A 268 -28.64 -31.45 19.01
CA THR A 268 -29.53 -32.59 19.30
C THR A 268 -29.03 -33.89 18.67
N VAL A 269 -28.58 -33.84 17.41
CA VAL A 269 -28.07 -35.01 16.69
C VAL A 269 -26.71 -35.47 17.23
N LEU A 270 -25.80 -34.53 17.53
CA LEU A 270 -24.50 -34.82 18.14
C LEU A 270 -24.66 -35.41 19.56
N GLY A 271 -25.63 -34.93 20.34
CA GLY A 271 -25.96 -35.47 21.67
C GLY A 271 -26.54 -36.89 21.64
N SER A 272 -26.95 -37.41 20.49
CA SER A 272 -27.64 -38.70 20.38
C SER A 272 -26.72 -39.93 20.49
N ASN A 273 -25.39 -39.75 20.41
CA ASN A 273 -24.36 -40.81 20.52
C ASN A 273 -24.57 -42.06 19.62
N LYS A 274 -25.25 -41.92 18.46
CA LYS A 274 -25.63 -43.03 17.55
C LYS A 274 -25.18 -42.78 16.10
N LEU A 275 -24.13 -42.00 15.92
CA LEU A 275 -23.60 -41.60 14.62
C LEU A 275 -22.46 -42.52 14.17
N ALA A 276 -22.27 -42.67 12.86
CA ALA A 276 -21.05 -43.28 12.31
C ALA A 276 -19.87 -42.31 12.50
N PRO A 277 -18.66 -42.75 12.92
CA PRO A 277 -17.60 -41.84 13.33
C PRO A 277 -17.19 -40.76 12.30
N ARG A 278 -17.21 -41.05 10.99
CA ARG A 278 -16.92 -40.03 9.96
C ARG A 278 -18.07 -39.04 9.77
N LEU A 279 -19.32 -39.46 9.99
CA LEU A 279 -20.48 -38.56 9.97
C LEU A 279 -20.47 -37.67 11.22
N GLU A 280 -20.16 -38.23 12.40
CA GLU A 280 -19.96 -37.45 13.62
C GLU A 280 -18.85 -36.41 13.44
N ALA A 281 -17.69 -36.79 12.88
CA ALA A 281 -16.61 -35.85 12.58
C ALA A 281 -17.05 -34.72 11.62
N LYS A 282 -17.77 -35.04 10.54
CA LYS A 282 -18.35 -34.04 9.62
C LYS A 282 -19.32 -33.09 10.35
N LEU A 283 -20.19 -33.62 11.21
CA LEU A 283 -21.16 -32.82 11.96
C LEU A 283 -20.49 -31.96 13.03
N GLN A 284 -19.45 -32.44 13.73
CA GLN A 284 -18.64 -31.63 14.65
C GLN A 284 -17.93 -30.48 13.91
N LEU A 285 -17.34 -30.74 12.74
CA LEU A 285 -16.71 -29.71 11.90
C LEU A 285 -17.74 -28.67 11.42
N ARG A 286 -18.92 -29.12 10.95
CA ARG A 286 -19.99 -28.24 10.48
C ARG A 286 -20.57 -27.39 11.61
N TYR A 287 -20.84 -27.98 12.76
CA TYR A 287 -21.31 -27.30 13.96
C TYR A 287 -20.30 -26.24 14.42
N ALA A 288 -19.02 -26.60 14.50
CA ALA A 288 -17.96 -25.68 14.85
C ALA A 288 -17.84 -24.52 13.84
N SER A 289 -17.86 -24.77 12.52
CA SER A 289 -17.74 -23.71 11.51
C SER A 289 -18.83 -22.65 11.66
N ILE A 290 -20.10 -23.07 11.78
CA ILE A 290 -21.22 -22.13 11.98
C ILE A 290 -21.10 -21.41 13.34
N LEU A 291 -20.66 -22.08 14.41
CA LEU A 291 -20.37 -21.39 15.68
C LEU A 291 -19.26 -20.34 15.56
N CYS A 292 -18.20 -20.60 14.79
CA CYS A 292 -17.09 -19.66 14.53
C CYS A 292 -17.52 -18.46 13.68
N GLU A 293 -18.38 -18.71 12.70
CA GLU A 293 -18.77 -17.74 11.67
C GLU A 293 -19.95 -16.86 12.08
N GLU A 294 -20.89 -17.38 12.88
CA GLU A 294 -22.16 -16.70 13.19
C GLU A 294 -22.37 -16.38 14.68
N THR A 295 -21.48 -16.84 15.58
CA THR A 295 -21.70 -16.70 17.03
C THR A 295 -20.47 -16.23 17.79
N ASN A 296 -20.71 -15.68 18.98
CA ASN A 296 -19.66 -15.39 19.96
C ASN A 296 -19.37 -16.57 20.91
N ASN A 297 -19.96 -17.77 20.70
CA ASN A 297 -19.78 -18.91 21.62
C ASN A 297 -18.50 -19.71 21.33
N ILE A 298 -17.37 -19.01 21.41
CA ILE A 298 -16.06 -19.53 21.05
C ILE A 298 -15.66 -20.73 21.92
N MET A 299 -16.05 -20.76 23.20
CA MET A 299 -15.74 -21.89 24.09
C MET A 299 -16.41 -23.19 23.63
N GLU A 300 -17.63 -23.08 23.09
CA GLU A 300 -18.33 -24.24 22.52
C GLU A 300 -17.69 -24.67 21.19
N ALA A 301 -17.33 -23.73 20.32
CA ALA A 301 -16.61 -24.04 19.08
C ALA A 301 -15.25 -24.71 19.35
N GLU A 302 -14.46 -24.19 20.29
CA GLU A 302 -13.20 -24.80 20.76
C GLU A 302 -13.44 -26.20 21.34
N THR A 303 -14.55 -26.41 22.06
CA THR A 303 -14.94 -27.73 22.61
C THR A 303 -15.36 -28.72 21.51
N ALA A 304 -16.16 -28.28 20.52
CA ALA A 304 -16.59 -29.10 19.39
C ALA A 304 -15.41 -29.52 18.52
N LEU A 305 -14.48 -28.59 18.22
CA LEU A 305 -13.23 -28.91 17.51
C LEU A 305 -12.34 -29.86 18.31
N THR A 306 -12.19 -29.68 19.63
CA THR A 306 -11.37 -30.60 20.44
C THR A 306 -11.95 -32.03 20.44
N LYS A 307 -13.28 -32.17 20.56
CA LYS A 307 -13.96 -33.46 20.40
C LYS A 307 -13.74 -34.04 18.99
N GLY A 308 -13.96 -33.24 17.95
CA GLY A 308 -13.75 -33.63 16.56
C GLY A 308 -12.32 -34.08 16.27
N ILE A 309 -11.30 -33.36 16.75
CA ILE A 309 -9.89 -33.68 16.54
C ILE A 309 -9.55 -35.03 17.20
N THR A 310 -9.91 -35.23 18.47
CA THR A 310 -9.66 -36.52 19.15
C THR A 310 -10.40 -37.69 18.51
N LEU A 311 -11.58 -37.46 17.92
CA LEU A 311 -12.30 -38.44 17.12
C LEU A 311 -11.58 -38.75 15.80
N CYS A 312 -11.13 -37.73 15.07
CA CYS A 312 -10.37 -37.86 13.83
C CYS A 312 -9.02 -38.56 14.06
N GLU A 313 -8.33 -38.30 15.17
CA GLU A 313 -7.09 -38.99 15.56
C GLU A 313 -7.36 -40.47 15.87
N LYS A 314 -8.39 -40.76 16.68
CA LYS A 314 -8.80 -42.13 17.05
C LYS A 314 -9.15 -43.00 15.83
N TYR A 315 -9.84 -42.43 14.84
CA TYR A 315 -10.28 -43.15 13.64
C TYR A 315 -9.43 -42.87 12.38
N ARG A 316 -8.32 -42.14 12.52
CA ARG A 316 -7.37 -41.77 11.45
C ARG A 316 -7.96 -41.01 10.26
N PHE A 317 -8.94 -40.13 10.50
CA PHE A 317 -9.45 -39.18 9.50
C PHE A 317 -8.54 -37.96 9.40
N ALA A 318 -7.36 -38.13 8.80
CA ALA A 318 -6.35 -37.07 8.72
C ALA A 318 -6.86 -35.84 7.96
N ASP A 319 -7.66 -36.04 6.91
CA ASP A 319 -8.32 -35.00 6.12
C ASP A 319 -9.23 -34.09 6.97
N LEU A 320 -10.15 -34.67 7.75
CA LEU A 320 -11.04 -33.93 8.66
C LEU A 320 -10.29 -33.35 9.85
N GLY A 321 -9.26 -34.06 10.35
CA GLY A 321 -8.38 -33.59 11.42
C GLY A 321 -7.64 -32.30 11.05
N TYR A 322 -7.06 -32.22 9.85
CA TYR A 322 -6.41 -30.99 9.38
C TYR A 322 -7.40 -29.83 9.20
N LEU A 323 -8.60 -30.08 8.68
CA LEU A 323 -9.64 -29.04 8.56
C LEU A 323 -10.05 -28.47 9.91
N MET A 324 -10.27 -29.32 10.92
CA MET A 324 -10.59 -28.89 12.28
C MET A 324 -9.43 -28.10 12.92
N GLN A 325 -8.18 -28.55 12.74
CA GLN A 325 -7.00 -27.81 13.22
C GLN A 325 -6.85 -26.46 12.50
N PHE A 326 -7.09 -26.39 11.19
CA PHE A 326 -7.03 -25.13 10.43
C PHE A 326 -8.12 -24.13 10.87
N LEU A 327 -9.34 -24.61 11.14
CA LEU A 327 -10.41 -23.79 11.71
C LEU A 327 -10.09 -23.32 13.14
N GLN A 328 -9.48 -24.17 13.97
CA GLN A 328 -8.99 -23.79 15.30
C GLN A 328 -7.92 -22.68 15.22
N LEU A 329 -6.99 -22.77 14.26
CA LEU A 329 -5.97 -21.74 14.01
C LEU A 329 -6.59 -20.41 13.51
N ARG A 330 -7.66 -20.47 12.70
CA ARG A 330 -8.44 -19.29 12.27
C ARG A 330 -9.18 -18.60 13.42
N MET A 331 -9.78 -19.35 14.35
CA MET A 331 -10.33 -18.76 15.58
C MET A 331 -9.24 -18.13 16.44
N LEU A 332 -8.12 -18.84 16.62
CA LEU A 332 -7.04 -18.36 17.49
C LEU A 332 -6.40 -17.08 16.96
N SER A 333 -6.29 -16.90 15.64
CA SER A 333 -5.74 -15.66 15.05
C SER A 333 -6.64 -14.45 15.25
N GLN A 334 -7.97 -14.62 15.12
CA GLN A 334 -8.96 -13.57 15.41
C GLN A 334 -8.90 -13.07 16.85
N ARG A 335 -8.55 -13.94 17.82
CA ARG A 335 -8.51 -13.59 19.25
C ARG A 335 -7.13 -13.16 19.75
N LYS A 336 -6.07 -13.83 19.30
CA LYS A 336 -4.72 -13.77 19.87
C LYS A 336 -3.65 -14.05 18.79
N GLY A 337 -3.51 -13.15 17.81
CA GLY A 337 -2.57 -13.30 16.68
C GLY A 337 -1.16 -13.81 17.03
N LYS A 338 -0.54 -13.33 18.13
CA LYS A 338 0.78 -13.84 18.59
C LYS A 338 0.74 -15.31 19.02
N ALA A 339 -0.32 -15.76 19.71
CA ALA A 339 -0.48 -17.16 20.08
C ALA A 339 -0.81 -18.04 18.86
N ALA A 340 -1.57 -17.50 17.91
CA ALA A 340 -1.86 -18.17 16.64
C ALA A 340 -0.58 -18.44 15.84
N MET A 341 0.33 -17.47 15.71
CA MET A 341 1.62 -17.68 15.03
C MET A 341 2.41 -18.88 15.61
N ILE A 342 2.48 -18.99 16.94
CA ILE A 342 3.16 -20.09 17.64
C ILE A 342 2.44 -21.43 17.39
N ALA A 343 1.11 -21.44 17.43
CA ALA A 343 0.33 -22.64 17.14
C ALA A 343 0.43 -23.08 15.66
N VAL A 344 0.51 -22.13 14.73
CA VAL A 344 0.76 -22.39 13.30
C VAL A 344 2.15 -23.02 13.12
N ASP A 345 3.19 -22.51 13.80
CA ASP A 345 4.54 -23.09 13.73
C ASP A 345 4.58 -24.55 14.23
N GLN A 346 3.89 -24.88 15.33
CA GLN A 346 3.77 -26.28 15.76
C GLN A 346 3.10 -27.13 14.68
N LYS A 347 2.02 -26.64 14.04
CA LYS A 347 1.31 -27.40 12.99
C LYS A 347 2.06 -27.51 11.67
N ILE A 348 2.93 -26.56 11.36
CA ILE A 348 3.91 -26.68 10.26
C ILE A 348 4.89 -27.81 10.60
N ASN A 349 5.49 -27.81 11.78
CA ASN A 349 6.44 -28.85 12.22
C ASN A 349 5.81 -30.26 12.21
N ASP A 350 4.58 -30.39 12.74
CA ASP A 350 3.80 -31.63 12.72
C ASP A 350 3.60 -32.15 11.27
N ALA A 351 3.22 -31.25 10.34
CA ALA A 351 2.97 -31.60 8.94
C ALA A 351 4.27 -31.88 8.15
N GLU A 352 5.38 -31.22 8.46
CA GLU A 352 6.68 -31.46 7.84
C GLU A 352 7.28 -32.80 8.28
N LEU A 353 7.15 -33.17 9.56
CA LEU A 353 7.54 -34.49 10.08
C LEU A 353 6.78 -35.63 9.38
N LEU A 354 5.47 -35.44 9.16
CA LEU A 354 4.61 -36.37 8.41
C LEU A 354 4.75 -36.25 6.89
N LYS A 355 5.58 -35.31 6.39
CA LYS A 355 5.80 -35.02 4.95
C LYS A 355 4.52 -34.64 4.19
N HIS A 356 3.51 -34.10 4.87
CA HIS A 356 2.21 -33.72 4.29
C HIS A 356 2.31 -32.37 3.54
N THR A 357 3.10 -32.31 2.45
CA THR A 357 3.53 -31.05 1.79
C THR A 357 2.37 -30.13 1.43
N HIS A 358 1.23 -30.67 0.99
CA HIS A 358 0.05 -29.88 0.64
C HIS A 358 -0.45 -29.03 1.82
N TRP A 359 -0.50 -29.63 3.02
CA TRP A 359 -0.84 -28.93 4.26
C TRP A 359 0.29 -28.03 4.77
N VAL A 360 1.56 -28.37 4.51
CA VAL A 360 2.71 -27.49 4.79
C VAL A 360 2.59 -26.17 4.00
N TYR A 361 2.25 -26.23 2.71
CA TYR A 361 1.97 -25.01 1.93
C TYR A 361 0.77 -24.24 2.51
N ALA A 362 -0.37 -24.89 2.74
CA ALA A 362 -1.57 -24.24 3.28
C ALA A 362 -1.31 -23.52 4.62
N LEU A 363 -0.58 -24.16 5.55
CA LEU A 363 -0.23 -23.58 6.84
C LEU A 363 0.82 -22.46 6.72
N ARG A 364 1.82 -22.59 5.84
CA ARG A 364 2.82 -21.52 5.62
C ARG A 364 2.23 -20.31 4.89
N PHE A 365 1.30 -20.49 3.96
CA PHE A 365 0.55 -19.36 3.35
C PHE A 365 -0.43 -18.73 4.33
N PHE A 366 -1.09 -19.51 5.19
CA PHE A 366 -1.87 -18.96 6.31
C PHE A 366 -0.99 -18.14 7.25
N LYS A 367 0.21 -18.61 7.59
CA LYS A 367 1.19 -17.80 8.36
C LYS A 367 1.55 -16.49 7.64
N ALA A 368 1.75 -16.54 6.32
CA ALA A 368 2.04 -15.36 5.52
C ALA A 368 0.87 -14.34 5.51
N SER A 369 -0.40 -14.80 5.45
CA SER A 369 -1.55 -13.89 5.52
C SER A 369 -1.67 -13.22 6.89
N LEU A 370 -1.36 -13.93 7.99
CA LEU A 370 -1.29 -13.33 9.32
C LEU A 370 -0.18 -12.27 9.44
N TYR A 371 0.97 -12.46 8.77
CA TYR A 371 2.00 -11.42 8.71
C TYR A 371 1.56 -10.20 7.89
N LEU A 372 0.94 -10.42 6.72
CA LEU A 372 0.42 -9.35 5.86
C LEU A 372 -0.64 -8.49 6.55
N GLN A 373 -1.49 -9.11 7.39
CA GLN A 373 -2.47 -8.44 8.23
C GLN A 373 -1.85 -7.73 9.45
N SER A 374 -0.63 -8.09 9.86
CA SER A 374 0.04 -7.46 11.00
C SER A 374 0.54 -6.03 10.70
N PRO A 375 0.93 -5.25 11.74
CA PRO A 375 1.60 -3.95 11.57
C PRO A 375 3.01 -4.03 10.97
N ASN A 376 3.65 -5.21 10.93
CA ASN A 376 4.99 -5.37 10.36
C ASN A 376 5.02 -6.51 9.31
N PRO A 377 4.40 -6.30 8.13
CA PRO A 377 4.34 -7.31 7.07
C PRO A 377 5.73 -7.71 6.54
N SER A 378 6.68 -6.77 6.49
CA SER A 378 8.06 -7.01 6.04
C SER A 378 9.00 -7.48 7.17
N ASP A 379 8.48 -8.09 8.24
CA ASP A 379 9.33 -8.55 9.34
C ASP A 379 10.28 -9.69 8.91
N ILE A 380 11.42 -9.83 9.59
CA ILE A 380 12.42 -10.87 9.26
C ILE A 380 11.76 -12.26 9.28
N HIS A 381 10.92 -12.55 10.27
CA HIS A 381 10.21 -13.83 10.38
C HIS A 381 9.08 -14.02 9.35
N ALA A 382 8.61 -12.95 8.72
CA ALA A 382 7.63 -12.99 7.62
C ALA A 382 8.31 -13.35 6.30
N LEU A 383 9.40 -12.64 5.97
CA LEU A 383 10.23 -12.90 4.79
C LEU A 383 10.83 -14.31 4.84
N GLU A 384 11.29 -14.75 6.01
CA GLU A 384 11.86 -16.09 6.17
C GLU A 384 10.82 -17.20 5.98
N ASN A 385 9.57 -17.02 6.44
CA ASN A 385 8.49 -17.97 6.16
C ASN A 385 8.19 -18.09 4.65
N LEU A 386 8.20 -16.97 3.92
CA LEU A 386 8.04 -16.97 2.46
C LEU A 386 9.22 -17.68 1.76
N ARG A 387 10.44 -17.54 2.29
CA ARG A 387 11.64 -18.26 1.79
C ARG A 387 11.60 -19.76 2.04
N CYS A 388 10.99 -20.21 3.12
CA CYS A 388 10.70 -21.64 3.29
C CYS A 388 9.76 -22.16 2.19
N ILE A 389 8.75 -21.38 1.80
CA ILE A 389 7.82 -21.74 0.70
C ILE A 389 8.55 -21.77 -0.64
N THR A 390 9.35 -20.75 -0.97
CA THR A 390 10.11 -20.72 -2.25
C THR A 390 11.14 -21.85 -2.33
N THR A 391 11.80 -22.18 -1.22
CA THR A 391 12.76 -23.31 -1.15
C THR A 391 12.06 -24.67 -1.35
N LEU A 392 10.93 -24.90 -0.67
CA LEU A 392 10.16 -26.14 -0.77
C LEU A 392 9.55 -26.34 -2.17
N SER A 393 9.05 -25.25 -2.77
CA SER A 393 8.48 -25.27 -4.12
C SER A 393 9.54 -25.45 -5.21
N ILE A 394 10.77 -24.92 -5.06
CA ILE A 394 11.89 -25.29 -5.94
C ILE A 394 12.23 -26.78 -5.81
N LEU A 395 12.33 -27.31 -4.59
CA LEU A 395 12.70 -28.71 -4.33
C LEU A 395 11.72 -29.71 -4.98
N ARG A 396 10.43 -29.37 -5.02
CA ARG A 396 9.38 -30.16 -5.69
C ARG A 396 9.16 -29.78 -7.15
N GLY A 397 9.58 -28.57 -7.55
CA GLY A 397 9.22 -27.94 -8.82
C GLY A 397 7.73 -27.60 -8.91
N ASP A 398 7.12 -27.13 -7.82
CA ASP A 398 5.77 -26.58 -7.77
C ASP A 398 5.82 -25.09 -8.15
N ILE A 399 6.07 -24.78 -9.42
CA ILE A 399 6.62 -23.48 -9.86
C ILE A 399 5.69 -22.28 -9.57
N ILE A 400 4.37 -22.43 -9.71
CA ILE A 400 3.41 -21.37 -9.36
C ILE A 400 3.49 -20.97 -7.87
N ILE A 401 3.81 -21.91 -6.98
CA ILE A 401 3.94 -21.65 -5.54
C ILE A 401 5.20 -20.80 -5.26
N PHE A 402 6.28 -21.03 -6.01
CA PHE A 402 7.47 -20.16 -5.98
C PHE A 402 7.13 -18.74 -6.46
N VAL A 403 6.39 -18.62 -7.57
CA VAL A 403 5.94 -17.34 -8.14
C VAL A 403 5.08 -16.56 -7.13
N VAL A 404 4.02 -17.17 -6.59
CA VAL A 404 3.11 -16.51 -5.64
C VAL A 404 3.84 -16.13 -4.34
N ALA A 405 4.70 -17.00 -3.79
CA ALA A 405 5.48 -16.64 -2.59
C ALA A 405 6.43 -15.45 -2.82
N SER A 406 7.06 -15.37 -4.00
CA SER A 406 7.91 -14.23 -4.40
C SER A 406 7.10 -12.93 -4.51
N LEU A 407 5.89 -12.98 -5.10
CA LEU A 407 4.99 -11.83 -5.20
C LEU A 407 4.48 -11.38 -3.83
N LEU A 408 4.20 -12.31 -2.90
CA LEU A 408 3.87 -11.96 -1.51
C LEU A 408 5.06 -11.35 -0.75
N GLU A 409 6.32 -11.73 -1.04
CA GLU A 409 7.50 -11.06 -0.47
C GLU A 409 7.56 -9.60 -0.97
N GLY A 410 7.35 -9.38 -2.27
CA GLY A 410 7.26 -8.06 -2.88
C GLY A 410 6.13 -7.18 -2.31
N LEU A 411 4.92 -7.73 -2.13
CA LEU A 411 3.80 -7.02 -1.50
C LEU A 411 4.06 -6.70 -0.02
N SER A 412 4.70 -7.61 0.71
CA SER A 412 5.10 -7.39 2.11
C SER A 412 6.10 -6.23 2.24
N LEU A 413 7.03 -6.11 1.29
CA LEU A 413 7.97 -4.99 1.18
C LEU A 413 7.27 -3.68 0.78
N LEU A 414 6.36 -3.73 -0.20
CA LEU A 414 5.60 -2.57 -0.69
C LEU A 414 4.73 -1.92 0.41
N LYS A 415 4.14 -2.70 1.32
CA LYS A 415 3.35 -2.14 2.43
C LYS A 415 4.21 -1.36 3.46
N ASN A 416 5.53 -1.54 3.46
CA ASN A 416 6.46 -0.94 4.43
C ASN A 416 7.50 0.05 3.84
N MET A 417 7.69 0.09 2.50
CA MET A 417 8.65 0.90 1.73
C MET A 417 9.81 1.54 2.53
N LYS A 418 10.78 0.71 2.90
CA LYS A 418 12.04 1.11 3.54
C LYS A 418 13.08 1.47 2.48
N ASP A 419 14.18 2.09 2.89
CA ASP A 419 15.38 2.22 2.05
C ASP A 419 15.77 0.84 1.48
N ASP A 420 16.16 0.81 0.21
CA ASP A 420 16.35 -0.40 -0.63
C ASP A 420 15.11 -1.18 -1.09
N ALA A 421 13.92 -0.93 -0.56
CA ALA A 421 12.75 -1.79 -0.81
C ALA A 421 12.36 -1.89 -2.29
N VAL A 422 12.52 -0.81 -3.08
CA VAL A 422 12.34 -0.81 -4.54
C VAL A 422 13.19 -1.89 -5.22
N VAL A 423 14.47 -2.01 -4.84
CA VAL A 423 15.39 -2.99 -5.42
C VAL A 423 14.98 -4.41 -5.01
N LYS A 424 14.56 -4.61 -3.75
CA LYS A 424 14.05 -5.91 -3.29
C LYS A 424 12.76 -6.32 -4.00
N ILE A 425 11.81 -5.40 -4.20
CA ILE A 425 10.56 -5.65 -4.94
C ILE A 425 10.86 -6.00 -6.41
N GLN A 426 11.78 -5.28 -7.07
CA GLN A 426 12.19 -5.60 -8.44
C GLN A 426 12.93 -6.95 -8.52
N ASN A 427 13.70 -7.34 -7.49
CA ASN A 427 14.25 -8.69 -7.39
C ASN A 427 13.16 -9.77 -7.21
N CYS A 428 12.12 -9.53 -6.40
CA CYS A 428 10.96 -10.43 -6.28
C CYS A 428 10.20 -10.58 -7.60
N LEU A 429 10.04 -9.49 -8.36
CA LEU A 429 9.43 -9.50 -9.70
C LEU A 429 10.31 -10.29 -10.69
N ALA A 430 11.62 -10.06 -10.71
CA ALA A 430 12.56 -10.84 -11.53
C ALA A 430 12.58 -12.34 -11.17
N GLN A 431 12.40 -12.68 -9.88
CA GLN A 431 12.19 -14.07 -9.45
C GLN A 431 10.89 -14.64 -10.01
N SER A 432 9.76 -13.93 -9.90
CA SER A 432 8.49 -14.40 -10.47
C SER A 432 8.56 -14.60 -11.99
N GLN A 433 9.26 -13.72 -12.70
CA GLN A 433 9.42 -13.77 -14.16
C GLN A 433 10.45 -14.82 -14.64
N LYS A 434 11.30 -15.35 -13.75
CA LYS A 434 12.31 -16.39 -14.07
C LYS A 434 11.70 -17.61 -14.76
N TYR A 435 10.44 -17.92 -14.47
CA TYR A 435 9.72 -19.09 -14.98
C TYR A 435 8.57 -18.74 -15.94
N GLN A 436 8.54 -17.52 -16.51
CA GLN A 436 7.47 -17.04 -17.41
C GLN A 436 7.24 -17.83 -18.71
N LEU A 437 8.01 -18.90 -18.95
CA LEU A 437 7.88 -19.82 -20.09
C LEU A 437 7.36 -21.21 -19.65
N ASP A 438 7.13 -21.43 -18.35
CA ASP A 438 6.54 -22.66 -17.81
C ASP A 438 5.01 -22.53 -17.83
N PRO A 439 4.27 -23.39 -18.56
CA PRO A 439 2.82 -23.30 -18.68
C PRO A 439 2.07 -23.35 -17.34
N SER A 440 2.65 -23.94 -16.29
CA SER A 440 2.04 -23.97 -14.95
C SER A 440 2.01 -22.61 -14.26
N THR A 441 2.72 -21.60 -14.79
CA THR A 441 2.73 -20.22 -14.25
C THR A 441 1.63 -19.33 -14.81
N HIS A 442 0.99 -19.70 -15.93
CA HIS A 442 0.02 -18.88 -16.65
C HIS A 442 -1.37 -18.89 -16.00
N VAL A 443 -1.47 -18.32 -14.79
CA VAL A 443 -2.71 -18.09 -14.06
C VAL A 443 -3.05 -16.58 -14.17
N PRO A 444 -4.12 -16.17 -14.88
CA PRO A 444 -4.39 -14.74 -15.16
C PRO A 444 -4.45 -13.85 -13.93
N GLN A 445 -5.01 -14.36 -12.83
CA GLN A 445 -5.03 -13.72 -11.50
C GLN A 445 -3.62 -13.31 -11.03
N VAL A 446 -2.65 -14.20 -11.21
CA VAL A 446 -1.26 -14.04 -10.73
C VAL A 446 -0.45 -13.12 -11.66
N ASP A 447 -0.70 -13.17 -12.97
CA ASP A 447 -0.14 -12.21 -13.93
C ASP A 447 -0.58 -10.78 -13.61
N ILE A 448 -1.87 -10.57 -13.37
CA ILE A 448 -2.41 -9.25 -12.98
C ILE A 448 -1.82 -8.80 -11.64
N LEU A 449 -1.66 -9.70 -10.65
CA LEU A 449 -1.02 -9.38 -9.38
C LEU A 449 0.43 -8.89 -9.57
N ALA A 450 1.21 -9.56 -10.43
CA ALA A 450 2.58 -9.16 -10.73
C ALA A 450 2.65 -7.79 -11.42
N LEU A 451 1.78 -7.52 -12.40
CA LEU A 451 1.70 -6.23 -13.08
C LEU A 451 1.22 -5.09 -12.17
N MET A 452 0.28 -5.36 -11.27
CA MET A 452 -0.17 -4.41 -10.25
C MET A 452 0.95 -4.05 -9.25
N LEU A 453 1.71 -5.05 -8.78
CA LEU A 453 2.87 -4.85 -7.88
C LEU A 453 3.96 -4.00 -8.54
N ASP A 454 4.32 -4.32 -9.79
CA ASP A 454 5.33 -3.61 -10.58
C ASP A 454 4.89 -2.17 -10.91
N PHE A 455 3.61 -1.98 -11.25
CA PHE A 455 3.03 -0.66 -11.45
C PHE A 455 3.00 0.18 -10.16
N ALA A 456 2.57 -0.38 -9.03
CA ALA A 456 2.59 0.31 -7.75
C ALA A 456 4.02 0.66 -7.30
N CYS A 457 4.98 -0.25 -7.47
CA CYS A 457 6.40 0.02 -7.25
C CYS A 457 6.93 1.16 -8.16
N SER A 458 6.42 1.27 -9.39
CA SER A 458 6.75 2.36 -10.31
C SER A 458 6.12 3.69 -9.93
N LEU A 459 4.91 3.70 -9.36
CA LEU A 459 4.27 4.90 -8.79
C LEU A 459 5.09 5.45 -7.61
N HIS A 460 5.53 4.60 -6.68
CA HIS A 460 6.39 5.03 -5.57
C HIS A 460 7.75 5.59 -6.02
N GLN A 461 8.29 5.10 -7.14
CA GLN A 461 9.51 5.65 -7.76
C GLN A 461 9.29 6.98 -8.49
N LYS A 462 8.04 7.39 -8.72
CA LYS A 462 7.65 8.68 -9.33
C LYS A 462 8.37 8.97 -10.65
N SER A 463 8.59 7.93 -11.47
CA SER A 463 9.22 8.00 -12.79
C SER A 463 8.16 8.00 -13.90
N PRO A 464 7.83 9.16 -14.52
CA PRO A 464 6.68 9.26 -15.43
C PRO A 464 6.75 8.32 -16.63
N GLN A 465 7.96 8.10 -17.16
CA GLN A 465 8.18 7.20 -18.30
C GLN A 465 7.88 5.74 -17.94
N MET A 466 8.37 5.28 -16.79
CA MET A 466 8.15 3.91 -16.31
C MET A 466 6.69 3.69 -15.92
N ILE A 467 6.07 4.66 -15.21
CA ILE A 467 4.64 4.64 -14.87
C ILE A 467 3.80 4.50 -16.14
N MET A 468 4.03 5.31 -17.18
CA MET A 468 3.29 5.22 -18.44
C MET A 468 3.55 3.93 -19.24
N GLN A 469 4.74 3.33 -19.13
CA GLN A 469 5.05 2.04 -19.78
C GLN A 469 4.33 0.89 -19.07
N LYS A 470 4.45 0.79 -17.74
CA LYS A 470 3.85 -0.27 -16.93
C LYS A 470 2.31 -0.17 -16.92
N LEU A 471 1.76 1.05 -16.93
CA LEU A 471 0.31 1.27 -17.05
C LEU A 471 -0.27 0.68 -18.33
N LYS A 472 0.37 0.92 -19.48
CA LYS A 472 -0.07 0.36 -20.77
C LYS A 472 -0.01 -1.16 -20.80
N LEU A 473 1.02 -1.75 -20.17
CA LEU A 473 1.16 -3.21 -20.06
C LEU A 473 0.06 -3.82 -19.17
N LEU A 474 -0.22 -3.22 -18.02
CA LEU A 474 -1.31 -3.60 -17.13
C LEU A 474 -2.67 -3.51 -17.82
N GLN A 475 -2.98 -2.37 -18.45
CA GLN A 475 -4.22 -2.17 -19.21
C GLN A 475 -4.35 -3.21 -20.33
N SER A 476 -3.32 -3.38 -21.16
CA SER A 476 -3.34 -4.36 -22.25
C SER A 476 -3.51 -5.81 -21.75
N ARG A 477 -2.84 -6.23 -20.67
CA ARG A 477 -3.05 -7.58 -20.11
C ARG A 477 -4.46 -7.73 -19.56
N MET A 478 -4.99 -6.71 -18.89
CA MET A 478 -6.34 -6.69 -18.34
C MET A 478 -7.42 -6.76 -19.45
N ASP A 479 -7.31 -5.94 -20.50
CA ASP A 479 -8.18 -5.98 -21.68
C ASP A 479 -8.16 -7.37 -22.35
N ASN A 480 -6.99 -8.00 -22.47
CA ASN A 480 -6.87 -9.36 -22.98
C ASN A 480 -7.60 -10.38 -22.08
N THR A 481 -7.67 -10.18 -20.75
CA THR A 481 -8.44 -11.09 -19.88
C THR A 481 -9.95 -11.04 -20.14
N LEU A 482 -10.50 -10.00 -20.78
CA LEU A 482 -11.94 -9.98 -21.15
C LEU A 482 -12.31 -11.13 -22.07
N GLN A 483 -11.38 -11.51 -22.97
CA GLN A 483 -11.55 -12.59 -23.93
C GLN A 483 -11.19 -13.96 -23.33
N ASP A 484 -10.52 -13.98 -22.17
CA ASP A 484 -10.13 -15.19 -21.47
C ASP A 484 -11.30 -15.74 -20.62
N HIS A 485 -11.70 -16.98 -20.90
CA HIS A 485 -12.78 -17.67 -20.20
C HIS A 485 -12.31 -18.48 -18.97
N SER A 486 -10.99 -18.59 -18.74
CA SER A 486 -10.42 -19.35 -17.60
C SER A 486 -10.59 -18.63 -16.25
N TRP A 487 -10.85 -17.33 -16.25
CA TRP A 487 -11.20 -16.54 -15.06
C TRP A 487 -12.62 -16.00 -15.23
N SER A 488 -13.55 -16.51 -14.42
CA SER A 488 -14.96 -16.08 -14.45
C SER A 488 -15.17 -14.74 -13.72
N LEU A 489 -16.27 -14.05 -14.05
CA LEU A 489 -16.50 -12.67 -13.60
C LEU A 489 -16.58 -12.52 -12.08
N ASN A 490 -17.07 -13.55 -11.38
CA ASN A 490 -17.42 -13.52 -9.96
C ASN A 490 -16.56 -14.48 -9.12
N GLU A 491 -15.42 -14.94 -9.65
CA GLU A 491 -14.55 -15.93 -8.98
C GLU A 491 -13.72 -15.29 -7.86
N THR A 492 -14.00 -15.63 -6.61
CA THR A 492 -13.20 -15.24 -5.43
C THR A 492 -12.12 -16.26 -5.07
N GLU A 493 -11.92 -17.29 -5.89
CA GLU A 493 -10.88 -18.30 -5.72
C GLU A 493 -9.80 -18.15 -6.81
N VAL A 494 -8.55 -18.49 -6.45
CA VAL A 494 -7.49 -18.81 -7.40
C VAL A 494 -6.97 -20.22 -7.09
N LEU A 495 -6.77 -21.01 -8.15
CA LEU A 495 -6.32 -22.39 -8.07
C LEU A 495 -4.85 -22.47 -8.48
N LEU A 496 -3.99 -22.82 -7.53
CA LEU A 496 -2.54 -22.89 -7.74
C LEU A 496 -2.12 -24.37 -7.91
N PRO A 497 -1.78 -24.83 -9.14
CA PRO A 497 -1.42 -26.22 -9.38
C PRO A 497 -0.14 -26.65 -8.64
N ILE A 498 -0.23 -27.78 -7.94
CA ILE A 498 0.84 -28.42 -7.17
C ILE A 498 0.92 -29.90 -7.54
N LYS A 499 2.12 -30.49 -7.56
CA LYS A 499 2.29 -31.89 -8.00
C LYS A 499 1.65 -32.86 -7.02
N LYS A 500 0.82 -33.78 -7.55
CA LYS A 500 0.10 -34.79 -6.76
C LYS A 500 1.03 -35.53 -5.80
N GLN A 501 0.55 -35.79 -4.57
CA GLN A 501 1.35 -36.45 -3.54
C GLN A 501 1.06 -37.96 -3.46
N THR A 502 1.95 -38.75 -4.06
CA THR A 502 1.87 -40.21 -4.07
C THR A 502 1.80 -40.81 -2.66
N GLY A 503 0.81 -41.66 -2.40
CA GLY A 503 0.71 -42.51 -1.21
C GLY A 503 -0.16 -42.00 -0.06
N ASN A 504 -0.60 -40.74 -0.07
CA ASN A 504 -1.27 -40.11 1.09
C ASN A 504 -2.78 -39.85 0.91
N ASN A 505 -3.51 -40.73 0.21
CA ASN A 505 -4.93 -40.57 -0.12
C ASN A 505 -5.89 -40.44 1.10
N GLN A 506 -5.43 -40.66 2.34
CA GLN A 506 -6.22 -40.45 3.57
C GLN A 506 -6.15 -39.00 4.11
N VAL A 507 -5.33 -38.14 3.50
CA VAL A 507 -5.03 -36.77 3.95
C VAL A 507 -5.87 -35.72 3.19
N PHE A 508 -6.63 -36.15 2.18
CA PHE A 508 -7.43 -35.32 1.27
C PHE A 508 -8.81 -35.95 1.03
N SER A 509 -9.83 -35.13 0.76
CA SER A 509 -11.15 -35.59 0.34
C SER A 509 -11.97 -34.42 -0.24
N GLU A 510 -13.21 -34.66 -0.69
CA GLU A 510 -14.13 -33.57 -1.07
C GLU A 510 -14.35 -32.59 0.10
N ASP A 511 -14.18 -33.01 1.36
CA ASP A 511 -14.25 -32.10 2.51
C ASP A 511 -13.11 -31.06 2.51
N THR A 512 -11.94 -31.34 1.90
CA THR A 512 -10.77 -30.44 1.91
C THR A 512 -10.76 -29.39 0.80
N ARG A 513 -11.70 -29.47 -0.16
CA ARG A 513 -11.72 -28.74 -1.45
C ARG A 513 -11.68 -27.20 -1.41
N ALA A 514 -11.89 -26.61 -0.24
CA ALA A 514 -11.81 -25.16 0.01
C ALA A 514 -10.41 -24.68 0.43
N ILE A 515 -9.45 -25.60 0.57
CA ILE A 515 -8.04 -25.34 0.87
C ILE A 515 -7.16 -26.15 -0.09
N ILE A 516 -7.45 -27.45 -0.24
CA ILE A 516 -6.75 -28.38 -1.13
C ILE A 516 -7.81 -29.14 -1.94
N ARG A 517 -7.86 -28.84 -3.24
CA ARG A 517 -8.77 -29.44 -4.21
C ARG A 517 -8.00 -30.48 -5.02
N LEU A 518 -8.44 -31.73 -4.97
CA LEU A 518 -7.84 -32.80 -5.77
C LEU A 518 -8.10 -32.56 -7.25
N GLY A 519 -7.09 -32.76 -8.09
CA GLY A 519 -7.27 -32.75 -9.55
C GLY A 519 -7.85 -34.06 -10.05
N GLY A 520 -8.56 -34.04 -11.17
CA GLY A 520 -9.21 -35.20 -11.79
C GLY A 520 -8.24 -36.37 -12.05
N GLU A 521 -8.75 -37.59 -12.24
CA GLU A 521 -7.90 -38.80 -12.36
C GLU A 521 -6.84 -38.69 -13.49
N ASN A 522 -7.17 -37.97 -14.57
CA ASN A 522 -6.28 -37.72 -15.71
C ASN A 522 -5.36 -36.48 -15.54
N GLU A 523 -5.51 -35.70 -14.47
CA GLU A 523 -4.71 -34.50 -14.20
C GLU A 523 -3.44 -34.84 -13.39
N SER A 524 -2.33 -34.18 -13.73
CA SER A 524 -1.01 -34.40 -13.13
C SER A 524 -0.74 -33.57 -11.86
N CYS A 525 -1.67 -32.68 -11.49
CA CYS A 525 -1.59 -31.80 -10.33
C CYS A 525 -2.86 -31.88 -9.47
N ASP A 526 -2.71 -31.56 -8.18
CA ASP A 526 -3.78 -31.10 -7.30
C ASP A 526 -3.69 -29.57 -7.20
N TYR A 527 -4.62 -28.91 -6.52
CA TYR A 527 -4.67 -27.45 -6.43
C TYR A 527 -4.69 -26.97 -4.98
N LEU A 528 -3.79 -26.03 -4.65
CA LEU A 528 -3.95 -25.19 -3.47
C LEU A 528 -4.96 -24.08 -3.81
N VAL A 529 -6.00 -23.94 -2.99
CA VAL A 529 -7.04 -22.92 -3.16
C VAL A 529 -6.73 -21.72 -2.29
N MET A 530 -6.75 -20.52 -2.87
CA MET A 530 -6.58 -19.27 -2.14
C MET A 530 -7.69 -18.28 -2.51
N SER A 531 -8.11 -17.44 -1.56
CA SER A 531 -9.00 -16.32 -1.86
C SER A 531 -8.29 -15.26 -2.69
N PHE A 532 -8.95 -14.75 -3.72
CA PHE A 532 -8.41 -13.73 -4.62
C PHE A 532 -9.51 -12.72 -5.05
N TRP A 533 -9.11 -11.62 -5.69
CA TRP A 533 -10.04 -10.67 -6.31
C TRP A 533 -10.84 -11.35 -7.42
N THR A 534 -12.14 -11.03 -7.50
CA THR A 534 -12.92 -11.28 -8.71
C THR A 534 -12.38 -10.47 -9.88
N LYS A 535 -12.69 -10.91 -11.10
CA LYS A 535 -12.35 -10.18 -12.32
C LYS A 535 -12.86 -8.75 -12.29
N ILE A 536 -14.10 -8.55 -11.84
CA ILE A 536 -14.73 -7.22 -11.70
C ILE A 536 -13.94 -6.32 -10.73
N GLU A 537 -13.54 -6.85 -9.59
CA GLU A 537 -12.73 -6.11 -8.60
C GLU A 537 -11.37 -5.72 -9.18
N ALA A 538 -10.71 -6.64 -9.89
CA ALA A 538 -9.43 -6.36 -10.54
C ALA A 538 -9.54 -5.27 -11.63
N PHE A 539 -10.64 -5.21 -12.38
CA PHE A 539 -10.95 -4.10 -13.31
C PHE A 539 -11.08 -2.76 -12.57
N ILE A 540 -11.86 -2.71 -11.50
CA ILE A 540 -12.08 -1.48 -10.71
C ILE A 540 -10.76 -1.00 -10.08
N MET A 541 -9.95 -1.91 -9.53
CA MET A 541 -8.60 -1.60 -9.04
C MET A 541 -7.71 -1.07 -10.16
N THR A 542 -7.74 -1.69 -11.35
CA THR A 542 -6.96 -1.24 -12.52
C THR A 542 -7.36 0.15 -12.99
N TYR A 543 -8.66 0.49 -13.03
CA TYR A 543 -9.11 1.86 -13.34
C TYR A 543 -8.69 2.87 -12.26
N THR A 544 -8.84 2.52 -10.98
CA THR A 544 -8.43 3.38 -9.84
C THR A 544 -6.94 3.75 -9.95
N TYR A 545 -6.09 2.73 -10.14
CA TYR A 545 -4.65 2.89 -10.36
C TYR A 545 -4.30 3.57 -11.70
N SER A 546 -5.13 3.41 -12.74
CA SER A 546 -4.94 4.10 -14.03
C SER A 546 -5.08 5.61 -13.91
N GLY A 547 -6.07 6.10 -13.17
CA GLY A 547 -6.23 7.54 -12.92
C GLY A 547 -5.05 8.12 -12.14
N LEU A 548 -4.55 7.41 -11.12
CA LEU A 548 -3.34 7.79 -10.38
C LEU A 548 -2.09 7.85 -11.27
N GLY A 549 -1.91 6.87 -12.17
CA GLY A 549 -0.81 6.90 -13.14
C GLY A 549 -0.87 8.11 -14.07
N LEU A 550 -2.07 8.49 -14.53
CA LEU A 550 -2.28 9.62 -15.43
C LEU A 550 -2.04 10.99 -14.77
N LEU A 551 -2.02 11.11 -13.44
CA LEU A 551 -1.59 12.35 -12.76
C LEU A 551 -0.14 12.72 -13.14
N TYR A 552 0.71 11.72 -13.38
CA TYR A 552 2.10 11.89 -13.82
C TYR A 552 2.24 12.07 -15.35
N SER A 553 1.16 12.17 -16.13
CA SER A 553 1.26 12.41 -17.57
C SER A 553 1.49 13.89 -17.91
N SER A 554 2.33 14.16 -18.91
CA SER A 554 2.58 15.52 -19.43
C SER A 554 2.34 15.54 -20.95
N PRO A 555 1.35 16.28 -21.47
CA PRO A 555 0.35 17.07 -20.73
C PRO A 555 -0.58 16.20 -19.87
N ARG A 556 -1.05 16.74 -18.75
CA ARG A 556 -2.05 16.11 -17.87
C ARG A 556 -3.43 16.22 -18.53
N ASN A 557 -4.23 15.16 -18.48
CA ASN A 557 -5.57 15.14 -19.09
C ASN A 557 -6.63 14.85 -18.01
N ASP A 558 -7.01 15.91 -17.30
CA ASP A 558 -7.91 15.83 -16.14
C ASP A 558 -9.28 15.27 -16.52
N LYS A 559 -9.79 15.59 -17.73
CA LYS A 559 -11.03 15.00 -18.25
C LYS A 559 -10.95 13.47 -18.29
N ARG A 560 -9.86 12.91 -18.84
CA ARG A 560 -9.65 11.46 -18.90
C ARG A 560 -9.44 10.82 -17.53
N ILE A 561 -8.85 11.54 -16.58
CA ILE A 561 -8.68 11.07 -15.20
C ILE A 561 -10.05 10.92 -14.52
N PHE A 562 -10.91 11.95 -14.62
CA PHE A 562 -12.28 11.87 -14.10
C PHE A 562 -13.14 10.83 -14.82
N GLU A 563 -13.06 10.71 -16.16
CA GLU A 563 -13.76 9.65 -16.91
C GLU A 563 -13.42 8.24 -16.39
N ILE A 564 -12.17 8.00 -16.02
CA ILE A 564 -11.70 6.70 -15.50
C ILE A 564 -12.15 6.45 -14.05
N TRP A 565 -12.11 7.46 -13.18
CA TRP A 565 -12.57 7.31 -11.79
C TRP A 565 -14.10 7.27 -11.66
N ASP A 566 -14.82 8.06 -12.46
CA ASP A 566 -16.28 8.04 -12.51
C ASP A 566 -16.79 6.69 -13.07
N GLU A 567 -16.05 6.07 -14.01
CA GLU A 567 -16.35 4.70 -14.45
C GLU A 567 -16.00 3.63 -13.40
N ALA A 568 -14.96 3.82 -12.58
CA ALA A 568 -14.66 2.92 -11.45
C ALA A 568 -15.77 2.97 -10.38
N LEU A 569 -16.21 4.18 -9.99
CA LEU A 569 -17.34 4.42 -9.08
C LEU A 569 -18.67 3.89 -9.66
N GLY A 570 -18.89 4.13 -10.96
CA GLY A 570 -20.03 3.59 -11.71
C GLY A 570 -20.03 2.07 -11.75
N SER A 571 -18.88 1.44 -11.95
CA SER A 571 -18.73 -0.03 -11.97
C SER A 571 -18.98 -0.65 -10.60
N LEU A 572 -18.44 -0.09 -9.51
CA LEU A 572 -18.75 -0.50 -8.13
C LEU A 572 -20.27 -0.53 -7.87
N THR A 573 -20.98 0.49 -8.35
CA THR A 573 -22.43 0.61 -8.15
C THR A 573 -23.22 -0.34 -9.06
N ARG A 574 -22.97 -0.31 -10.38
CA ARG A 574 -23.71 -1.10 -11.38
C ARG A 574 -23.45 -2.60 -11.27
N ASN A 575 -22.25 -3.00 -10.86
CA ASN A 575 -21.87 -4.41 -10.71
C ASN A 575 -21.98 -4.91 -9.26
N ALA A 576 -22.48 -4.13 -8.30
CA ALA A 576 -22.67 -4.56 -6.92
C ALA A 576 -23.37 -5.93 -6.81
N HIS A 577 -24.46 -6.14 -7.56
CA HIS A 577 -25.19 -7.42 -7.58
C HIS A 577 -24.43 -8.61 -8.20
N LYS A 578 -23.33 -8.36 -8.94
CA LYS A 578 -22.45 -9.41 -9.49
C LYS A 578 -21.24 -9.66 -8.58
N MET A 579 -20.72 -8.60 -7.96
CA MET A 579 -19.66 -8.66 -6.94
C MET A 579 -20.16 -9.28 -5.63
N ARG A 580 -21.47 -9.32 -5.41
CA ARG A 580 -22.13 -10.21 -4.43
C ARG A 580 -21.95 -11.68 -4.86
N THR A 581 -20.81 -12.27 -4.50
CA THR A 581 -20.65 -13.72 -4.44
C THR A 581 -21.61 -14.34 -3.42
N ASN A 582 -21.84 -15.65 -3.49
CA ASN A 582 -22.72 -16.36 -2.56
C ASN A 582 -21.95 -16.70 -1.27
N PRO A 583 -22.13 -15.96 -0.17
CA PRO A 583 -21.25 -16.02 1.00
C PRO A 583 -21.61 -17.23 1.87
N ALA A 584 -20.62 -17.80 2.54
CA ALA A 584 -20.86 -18.84 3.53
C ALA A 584 -21.57 -18.30 4.78
N SER A 585 -21.27 -17.05 5.16
CA SER A 585 -21.62 -16.45 6.45
C SER A 585 -22.00 -14.97 6.37
N LEU A 586 -22.71 -14.45 7.38
CA LEU A 586 -23.01 -13.01 7.48
C LEU A 586 -21.72 -12.18 7.64
N GLN A 587 -20.76 -12.67 8.43
CA GLN A 587 -19.46 -12.01 8.58
C GLN A 587 -18.68 -11.84 7.26
N GLU A 588 -18.77 -12.81 6.35
CA GLU A 588 -18.09 -12.75 5.05
C GLU A 588 -18.73 -11.71 4.12
N ALA A 589 -20.06 -11.64 4.12
CA ALA A 589 -20.78 -10.62 3.36
C ALA A 589 -20.57 -9.21 3.89
N MET A 590 -20.48 -9.03 5.22
CA MET A 590 -20.10 -7.76 5.83
C MET A 590 -18.70 -7.34 5.35
N LYS A 591 -17.68 -8.20 5.47
CA LYS A 591 -16.31 -7.92 4.98
C LYS A 591 -16.27 -7.58 3.48
N SER A 592 -17.11 -8.23 2.67
CA SER A 592 -17.28 -7.92 1.25
C SER A 592 -17.92 -6.54 1.01
N ALA A 593 -18.90 -6.14 1.82
CA ALA A 593 -19.50 -4.81 1.79
C ALA A 593 -18.55 -3.72 2.30
N ASP A 594 -17.81 -4.00 3.37
CA ASP A 594 -16.81 -3.10 3.96
C ASP A 594 -15.66 -2.82 2.97
N TRP A 595 -15.16 -3.85 2.27
CA TRP A 595 -14.16 -3.67 1.21
C TRP A 595 -14.67 -2.79 0.06
N ARG A 596 -15.92 -2.99 -0.40
CA ARG A 596 -16.54 -2.12 -1.43
C ARG A 596 -16.67 -0.67 -0.92
N ARG A 597 -17.02 -0.49 0.36
CA ARG A 597 -17.15 0.81 1.02
C ARG A 597 -15.80 1.53 1.12
N GLU A 598 -14.76 0.85 1.60
CA GLU A 598 -13.40 1.36 1.70
C GLU A 598 -12.85 1.79 0.33
N LEU A 599 -12.98 0.96 -0.70
CA LEU A 599 -12.54 1.31 -2.05
C LEU A 599 -13.31 2.51 -2.63
N LYS A 600 -14.61 2.63 -2.36
CA LYS A 600 -15.41 3.80 -2.73
C LYS A 600 -14.89 5.07 -2.02
N CYS A 601 -14.54 4.97 -0.73
CA CYS A 601 -13.95 6.08 0.01
C CYS A 601 -12.59 6.51 -0.58
N TYR A 602 -11.67 5.58 -0.87
CA TYR A 602 -10.39 5.94 -1.51
C TYR A 602 -10.59 6.63 -2.87
N LEU A 603 -11.56 6.18 -3.68
CA LEU A 603 -11.91 6.83 -4.94
C LEU A 603 -12.41 8.27 -4.73
N GLN A 604 -13.30 8.51 -3.75
CA GLN A 604 -13.76 9.87 -3.43
C GLN A 604 -12.65 10.76 -2.85
N ILE A 605 -11.74 10.20 -2.06
CA ILE A 605 -10.55 10.90 -1.53
C ILE A 605 -9.65 11.39 -2.67
N VAL A 606 -9.22 10.52 -3.58
CA VAL A 606 -8.29 10.92 -4.67
C VAL A 606 -8.96 11.86 -5.67
N ARG A 607 -10.26 11.67 -5.92
CA ARG A 607 -11.09 12.54 -6.76
C ARG A 607 -11.23 13.94 -6.14
N GLY A 608 -11.56 14.02 -4.86
CA GLY A 608 -11.69 15.27 -4.11
C GLY A 608 -10.38 16.05 -4.01
N LEU A 609 -9.26 15.39 -3.71
CA LEU A 609 -7.93 16.00 -3.68
C LEU A 609 -7.51 16.53 -5.06
N HIS A 610 -7.82 15.81 -6.14
CA HIS A 610 -7.58 16.30 -7.50
C HIS A 610 -8.48 17.49 -7.87
N LEU A 611 -9.76 17.47 -7.49
CA LEU A 611 -10.70 18.60 -7.68
C LEU A 611 -10.25 19.85 -6.92
N ALA A 612 -9.72 19.71 -5.70
CA ALA A 612 -9.11 20.80 -4.93
C ALA A 612 -7.85 21.36 -5.64
N THR A 613 -7.02 20.48 -6.20
CA THR A 613 -5.82 20.85 -6.98
C THR A 613 -6.14 21.71 -8.22
N ILE A 614 -7.37 21.65 -8.75
CA ILE A 614 -7.86 22.49 -9.85
C ILE A 614 -8.94 23.51 -9.43
N SER A 615 -9.09 23.75 -8.12
CA SER A 615 -10.01 24.76 -7.54
C SER A 615 -11.50 24.56 -7.91
N ARG A 616 -11.99 23.31 -7.92
CA ARG A 616 -13.42 22.97 -8.13
C ARG A 616 -14.16 22.73 -6.82
N TRP A 617 -14.18 23.70 -5.91
CA TRP A 617 -14.66 23.54 -4.53
C TRP A 617 -16.08 22.98 -4.40
N GLN A 618 -17.01 23.37 -5.28
CA GLN A 618 -18.38 22.82 -5.30
C GLN A 618 -18.44 21.31 -5.58
N ASP A 619 -17.43 20.74 -6.26
CA ASP A 619 -17.33 19.30 -6.50
C ASP A 619 -16.47 18.60 -5.45
N VAL A 620 -15.55 19.32 -4.78
CA VAL A 620 -14.87 18.85 -3.57
C VAL A 620 -15.88 18.61 -2.45
N TRP A 621 -16.82 19.55 -2.24
CA TRP A 621 -17.86 19.41 -1.23
C TRP A 621 -18.66 18.11 -1.39
N LYS A 622 -19.10 17.79 -2.61
CA LYS A 622 -19.82 16.53 -2.91
C LYS A 622 -19.02 15.29 -2.54
N CYS A 623 -17.70 15.32 -2.72
CA CYS A 623 -16.82 14.23 -2.29
C CYS A 623 -16.69 14.15 -0.75
N VAL A 624 -16.75 15.29 -0.04
CA VAL A 624 -16.75 15.33 1.45
C VAL A 624 -18.09 14.84 2.00
N GLU A 625 -19.21 15.38 1.54
CA GLU A 625 -20.58 14.97 1.88
C GLU A 625 -20.80 13.46 1.65
N GLU A 626 -20.32 12.95 0.51
CA GLU A 626 -20.42 11.51 0.22
C GLU A 626 -19.49 10.68 1.15
N LEU A 627 -18.31 11.17 1.52
CA LEU A 627 -17.44 10.51 2.50
C LEU A 627 -18.04 10.49 3.91
N GLU A 628 -18.66 11.59 4.36
CA GLU A 628 -19.36 11.67 5.65
C GLU A 628 -20.52 10.66 5.72
N SER A 629 -21.20 10.39 4.60
CA SER A 629 -22.23 9.34 4.53
C SER A 629 -21.68 7.89 4.62
N LEU A 630 -20.39 7.69 4.28
CA LEU A 630 -19.74 6.38 4.20
C LEU A 630 -18.90 6.04 5.43
N VAL A 631 -18.22 7.03 6.01
CA VAL A 631 -17.29 6.90 7.15
C VAL A 631 -18.06 7.19 8.45
N GLN A 632 -18.79 6.19 8.94
CA GLN A 632 -19.53 6.31 10.20
C GLN A 632 -18.56 6.39 11.40
N PRO A 633 -18.84 7.23 12.42
CA PRO A 633 -18.00 7.32 13.63
C PRO A 633 -17.92 6.00 14.42
N PRO A 634 -16.79 5.68 15.07
CA PRO A 634 -15.56 6.48 15.17
C PRO A 634 -14.74 6.50 13.87
N ILE A 635 -14.11 7.65 13.59
CA ILE A 635 -13.26 7.87 12.41
C ILE A 635 -11.90 7.19 12.66
N GLU A 636 -11.81 5.90 12.33
CA GLU A 636 -10.62 5.09 12.54
C GLU A 636 -9.87 4.76 11.23
N GLY A 637 -8.55 4.56 11.36
CA GLY A 637 -7.67 4.11 10.28
C GLY A 637 -7.40 5.13 9.17
N VAL A 638 -6.78 4.62 8.10
CA VAL A 638 -6.20 5.41 7.00
C VAL A 638 -7.28 6.16 6.19
N VAL A 639 -8.44 5.53 5.95
CA VAL A 639 -9.58 6.18 5.27
C VAL A 639 -10.06 7.41 6.05
N GLY A 640 -10.24 7.26 7.36
CA GLY A 640 -10.68 8.35 8.24
C GLY A 640 -9.70 9.53 8.27
N LEU A 641 -8.40 9.22 8.33
CA LEU A 641 -7.31 10.22 8.26
C LEU A 641 -7.37 11.05 6.97
N TYR A 642 -7.47 10.39 5.81
CA TYR A 642 -7.55 11.07 4.52
C TYR A 642 -8.86 11.84 4.32
N SER A 643 -9.99 11.31 4.79
CA SER A 643 -11.29 12.00 4.75
C SER A 643 -11.25 13.31 5.56
N CYS A 644 -10.71 13.25 6.78
CA CYS A 644 -10.52 14.40 7.66
C CYS A 644 -9.58 15.44 7.01
N TYR A 645 -8.47 14.99 6.41
CA TYR A 645 -7.55 15.88 5.69
C TYR A 645 -8.21 16.57 4.48
N LEU A 646 -9.04 15.85 3.70
CA LEU A 646 -9.77 16.42 2.57
C LEU A 646 -10.80 17.47 3.00
N SER A 647 -11.50 17.25 4.12
CA SER A 647 -12.39 18.27 4.71
C SER A 647 -11.61 19.52 5.11
N GLY A 648 -10.46 19.38 5.79
CA GLY A 648 -9.57 20.51 6.08
C GLY A 648 -9.12 21.29 4.84
N VAL A 649 -8.79 20.57 3.75
CA VAL A 649 -8.43 21.17 2.45
C VAL A 649 -9.61 21.92 1.81
N TYR A 650 -10.84 21.44 1.98
CA TYR A 650 -12.05 22.13 1.52
C TYR A 650 -12.29 23.44 2.27
N HIS A 651 -12.26 23.43 3.61
CA HIS A 651 -12.44 24.63 4.43
C HIS A 651 -11.32 25.65 4.15
N GLN A 652 -10.05 25.21 4.03
CA GLN A 652 -8.95 26.13 3.69
C GLN A 652 -9.09 26.70 2.27
N GLY A 653 -9.51 25.89 1.30
CA GLY A 653 -9.68 26.29 -0.09
C GLY A 653 -10.86 27.25 -0.34
N THR A 654 -11.87 27.20 0.51
CA THR A 654 -13.04 28.10 0.47
C THR A 654 -12.88 29.35 1.33
N GLY A 655 -11.86 29.40 2.20
CA GLY A 655 -11.53 30.57 3.03
C GLY A 655 -11.98 30.47 4.48
N ASP A 656 -12.62 29.37 4.90
CA ASP A 656 -12.88 29.08 6.31
C ASP A 656 -11.60 28.55 6.99
N LEU A 657 -10.69 29.49 7.24
CA LEU A 657 -9.42 29.21 7.88
C LEU A 657 -9.57 28.78 9.35
N THR A 658 -10.71 29.08 9.99
CA THR A 658 -10.97 28.71 11.39
C THR A 658 -11.34 27.24 11.52
N ALA A 659 -12.29 26.74 10.73
CA ALA A 659 -12.59 25.31 10.71
C ALA A 659 -11.39 24.50 10.19
N ALA A 660 -10.72 24.96 9.13
CA ALA A 660 -9.52 24.31 8.62
C ALA A 660 -8.42 24.17 9.69
N LYS A 661 -8.12 25.24 10.43
CA LYS A 661 -7.16 25.20 11.54
C LYS A 661 -7.58 24.20 12.61
N SER A 662 -8.86 24.20 13.01
CA SER A 662 -9.39 23.26 14.00
C SER A 662 -9.32 21.79 13.55
N ILE A 663 -9.51 21.52 12.26
CA ILE A 663 -9.39 20.18 11.67
C ILE A 663 -7.92 19.72 11.72
N TYR A 664 -6.99 20.54 11.23
CA TYR A 664 -5.56 20.22 11.21
C TYR A 664 -4.91 20.14 12.61
N GLU A 665 -5.54 20.75 13.62
CA GLU A 665 -5.15 20.65 15.03
C GLU A 665 -5.79 19.44 15.76
N GLY A 666 -6.73 18.75 15.13
CA GLY A 666 -7.34 17.55 15.67
C GLY A 666 -6.34 16.40 15.89
N PRO A 667 -6.55 15.52 16.88
CA PRO A 667 -5.58 14.49 17.29
C PRO A 667 -5.30 13.44 16.21
N LEU A 668 -6.17 13.32 15.21
CA LEU A 668 -5.97 12.44 14.05
C LEU A 668 -4.87 12.97 13.12
N LEU A 669 -4.76 14.30 12.98
CA LEU A 669 -3.93 15.01 12.00
C LEU A 669 -2.72 15.76 12.60
N SER A 670 -2.72 16.07 13.91
CA SER A 670 -1.61 16.75 14.58
C SER A 670 -0.38 15.84 14.78
N LEU A 671 0.81 16.38 14.50
CA LEU A 671 2.09 15.78 14.87
C LEU A 671 2.33 15.81 16.39
N GLU A 672 1.89 16.88 17.08
CA GLU A 672 2.15 17.11 18.51
C GLU A 672 1.45 16.07 19.39
N SER A 673 0.34 15.49 18.91
CA SER A 673 -0.38 14.40 19.57
C SER A 673 0.42 13.08 19.67
N ASN A 674 1.60 13.02 19.04
CA ASN A 674 2.49 11.85 19.02
C ASN A 674 3.88 12.16 19.63
N LEU A 675 3.99 13.12 20.56
CA LEU A 675 5.23 13.45 21.26
C LEU A 675 5.33 12.79 22.65
N ASP A 676 6.55 12.44 23.07
CA ASP A 676 6.86 11.99 24.43
C ASP A 676 7.10 13.15 25.40
N ALA A 677 7.28 12.83 26.68
CA ALA A 677 7.59 13.81 27.72
C ALA A 677 8.94 14.53 27.56
N ASN A 678 9.75 14.14 26.56
CA ASN A 678 11.04 14.74 26.22
C ASN A 678 10.99 15.53 24.88
N GLY A 679 9.84 15.59 24.21
CA GLY A 679 9.67 16.22 22.89
C GLY A 679 10.11 15.38 21.69
N ASN A 680 10.43 14.09 21.87
CA ASN A 680 10.65 13.17 20.76
C ASN A 680 9.31 12.67 20.21
N ILE A 681 9.23 12.43 18.89
CA ILE A 681 8.09 11.70 18.33
C ILE A 681 8.12 10.24 18.82
N ILE A 682 6.95 9.67 19.12
CA ILE A 682 6.73 8.29 19.56
C ILE A 682 5.63 7.58 18.75
N GLY A 683 5.53 6.26 18.93
CA GLY A 683 4.50 5.43 18.33
C GLY A 683 4.69 5.19 16.83
N LEU A 684 3.59 5.17 16.08
CA LEU A 684 3.61 5.00 14.63
C LEU A 684 4.37 6.14 13.93
N ALA A 685 4.33 7.35 14.46
CA ALA A 685 5.05 8.50 13.90
C ALA A 685 6.58 8.45 14.15
N SER A 686 7.08 7.59 15.05
CA SER A 686 8.52 7.39 15.30
C SER A 686 9.08 6.08 14.74
N THR A 687 8.21 5.23 14.20
CA THR A 687 8.53 3.84 13.85
C THR A 687 8.40 3.64 12.34
N ARG A 688 9.10 2.66 11.78
CA ARG A 688 9.12 2.37 10.33
C ARG A 688 7.86 1.60 9.89
N GLN A 689 6.68 2.12 10.26
CA GLN A 689 5.33 1.60 10.08
C GLN A 689 4.37 2.80 9.99
N GLY A 690 3.42 2.80 9.04
CA GLY A 690 2.46 3.91 8.91
C GLY A 690 3.00 5.16 8.18
N HIS A 691 4.02 5.01 7.32
CA HIS A 691 4.64 6.10 6.54
C HIS A 691 3.63 7.05 5.89
N ALA A 692 2.59 6.52 5.22
CA ALA A 692 1.56 7.32 4.57
C ALA A 692 0.74 8.16 5.56
N GLU A 693 0.47 7.66 6.78
CA GLU A 693 -0.22 8.47 7.79
C GLU A 693 0.66 9.60 8.32
N PHE A 694 1.95 9.30 8.53
CA PHE A 694 2.94 10.28 8.95
C PHE A 694 3.09 11.39 7.91
N GLU A 695 3.15 11.05 6.62
CA GLU A 695 3.16 12.01 5.51
C GLU A 695 1.91 12.92 5.54
N VAL A 696 0.71 12.39 5.79
CA VAL A 696 -0.51 13.22 5.91
C VAL A 696 -0.46 14.16 7.12
N ARG A 697 0.11 13.73 8.26
CA ARG A 697 0.29 14.60 9.44
C ARG A 697 1.35 15.69 9.20
N VAL A 698 2.40 15.39 8.42
CA VAL A 698 3.37 16.39 7.93
C VAL A 698 2.70 17.40 6.99
N LEU A 699 1.84 16.95 6.06
CA LEU A 699 1.05 17.85 5.22
C LEU A 699 0.08 18.71 6.06
N SER A 700 -0.63 18.14 7.03
CA SER A 700 -1.46 18.89 7.98
C SER A 700 -0.70 20.03 8.67
N ALA A 701 0.53 19.76 9.13
CA ALA A 701 1.41 20.76 9.72
C ALA A 701 1.85 21.84 8.70
N PHE A 702 2.08 21.48 7.44
CA PHE A 702 2.34 22.44 6.36
C PHE A 702 1.14 23.38 6.12
N ASN A 703 -0.08 22.83 6.10
CA ASN A 703 -1.30 23.61 5.96
C ASN A 703 -1.51 24.56 7.15
N ARG A 704 -1.24 24.12 8.40
CA ARG A 704 -1.24 25.00 9.60
C ARG A 704 -0.25 26.16 9.47
N LEU A 705 0.99 25.90 9.04
CA LEU A 705 2.00 26.96 8.85
C LEU A 705 1.53 28.04 7.87
N TRP A 706 0.86 27.65 6.77
CA TRP A 706 0.25 28.60 5.84
C TRP A 706 -0.94 29.37 6.42
N ILE A 707 -1.82 28.73 7.20
CA ILE A 707 -2.93 29.43 7.87
C ILE A 707 -2.41 30.46 8.87
N MET A 708 -1.35 30.14 9.63
CA MET A 708 -0.72 31.07 10.57
C MET A 708 0.01 32.26 9.90
N GLN A 709 0.03 32.35 8.56
CA GLN A 709 0.45 33.56 7.86
C GLN A 709 -0.66 34.61 7.72
N HIS A 710 -1.92 34.23 7.99
CA HIS A 710 -3.03 35.18 8.02
C HIS A 710 -3.01 35.99 9.33
N PRO A 711 -3.21 37.32 9.32
CA PRO A 711 -3.11 38.15 10.52
C PRO A 711 -3.96 37.64 11.70
N ASP A 712 -5.21 37.23 11.43
CA ASP A 712 -6.18 36.80 12.45
C ASP A 712 -5.88 35.41 13.05
N HIS A 713 -4.89 34.69 12.50
CA HIS A 713 -4.50 33.34 12.93
C HIS A 713 -3.01 33.22 13.25
N ARG A 714 -2.30 34.36 13.32
CA ARG A 714 -0.84 34.41 13.43
C ARG A 714 -0.35 34.11 14.86
N ASP A 715 0.42 33.02 15.00
CA ASP A 715 1.22 32.72 16.19
C ASP A 715 2.68 32.52 15.78
N ASP A 716 3.52 33.53 16.01
CA ASP A 716 4.96 33.51 15.69
C ASP A 716 5.73 32.45 16.50
N ARG A 717 5.28 32.13 17.72
CA ARG A 717 5.94 31.15 18.60
C ARG A 717 5.64 29.74 18.09
N LEU A 718 4.36 29.42 17.87
CA LEU A 718 3.94 28.12 17.34
C LEU A 718 4.46 27.90 15.91
N THR A 719 4.56 28.95 15.09
CA THR A 719 5.22 28.90 13.77
C THR A 719 6.69 28.48 13.88
N ALA A 720 7.45 29.02 14.84
CA ALA A 720 8.84 28.64 15.06
C ALA A 720 8.97 27.20 15.61
N GLU A 721 8.19 26.86 16.64
CA GLU A 721 8.17 25.52 17.27
C GLU A 721 7.82 24.43 16.25
N LEU A 722 6.83 24.66 15.38
CA LEU A 722 6.42 23.71 14.35
C LEU A 722 7.43 23.60 13.20
N ILE A 723 8.12 24.69 12.82
CA ILE A 723 9.21 24.65 11.84
C ILE A 723 10.38 23.79 12.35
N ASP A 724 10.78 23.96 13.61
CA ASP A 724 11.91 23.21 14.18
C ASP A 724 11.55 21.75 14.46
N LEU A 725 10.30 21.43 14.77
CA LEU A 725 9.78 20.04 14.78
C LEU A 725 9.83 19.41 13.37
N LEU A 726 9.43 20.13 12.33
CA LEU A 726 9.40 19.62 10.95
C LEU A 726 10.79 19.48 10.31
N ARG A 727 11.75 20.32 10.70
CA ARG A 727 13.11 20.39 10.12
C ARG A 727 13.85 19.03 10.06
N PRO A 728 14.00 18.25 11.14
CA PRO A 728 14.66 16.94 11.07
C PRO A 728 13.86 15.89 10.28
N LEU A 729 12.54 16.05 10.16
CA LEU A 729 11.64 15.13 9.46
C LEU A 729 11.67 15.35 7.94
N CYS A 730 11.70 16.61 7.51
CA CYS A 730 11.43 17.00 6.13
C CYS A 730 12.69 17.23 5.28
N THR A 731 13.85 17.52 5.91
CA THR A 731 15.06 17.89 5.17
C THR A 731 15.63 16.74 4.35
N GLU A 732 15.71 15.53 4.92
CA GLU A 732 16.18 14.32 4.23
C GLU A 732 15.07 13.26 4.04
N HIS A 733 13.83 13.73 3.90
CA HIS A 733 12.68 12.84 3.73
C HIS A 733 12.76 12.03 2.42
N PRO A 734 12.50 10.70 2.42
CA PRO A 734 12.66 9.86 1.22
C PRO A 734 11.72 10.27 0.07
N ASN A 735 10.51 10.77 0.39
CA ASN A 735 9.63 11.36 -0.60
C ASN A 735 10.10 12.78 -0.99
N LEU A 736 10.64 12.91 -2.20
CA LEU A 736 11.16 14.16 -2.77
C LEU A 736 10.11 15.30 -2.83
N GLU A 737 8.83 14.99 -3.03
CA GLU A 737 7.77 16.00 -3.09
C GLU A 737 7.61 16.73 -1.74
N ILE A 738 7.73 16.00 -0.62
CA ILE A 738 7.70 16.59 0.74
C ILE A 738 8.91 17.47 0.98
N ARG A 739 10.11 17.07 0.51
CA ARG A 739 11.32 17.92 0.58
C ARG A 739 11.13 19.23 -0.19
N ILE A 740 10.52 19.16 -1.38
CA ILE A 740 10.24 20.34 -2.22
C ILE A 740 9.21 21.24 -1.53
N ALA A 741 8.08 20.68 -1.08
CA ALA A 741 7.04 21.42 -0.36
C ALA A 741 7.59 22.12 0.89
N PHE A 742 8.39 21.43 1.71
CA PHE A 742 9.03 22.01 2.89
C PHE A 742 9.96 23.19 2.53
N ASN A 743 10.76 23.08 1.46
CA ASN A 743 11.59 24.19 1.00
C ASN A 743 10.75 25.38 0.50
N LEU A 744 9.60 25.14 -0.15
CA LEU A 744 8.67 26.22 -0.53
C LEU A 744 8.04 26.88 0.70
N ILE A 745 7.69 26.12 1.73
CA ILE A 745 7.15 26.63 3.00
C ILE A 745 8.17 27.48 3.73
N LEU A 746 9.42 27.02 3.86
CA LEU A 746 10.50 27.82 4.46
C LEU A 746 10.74 29.13 3.70
N ALA A 747 10.64 29.14 2.37
CA ALA A 747 10.77 30.37 1.58
C ALA A 747 9.53 31.29 1.64
N ALA A 748 8.33 30.73 1.74
CA ALA A 748 7.06 31.48 1.78
C ALA A 748 6.78 32.10 3.15
N THR A 749 6.98 31.34 4.22
CA THR A 749 6.68 31.71 5.61
C THR A 749 7.41 32.97 6.05
N GLN A 750 6.74 33.77 6.88
CA GLN A 750 7.31 34.91 7.59
C GLN A 750 7.68 34.46 9.00
N THR A 751 8.91 34.74 9.40
CA THR A 751 9.46 34.37 10.72
C THR A 751 9.91 35.62 11.46
N SER A 752 10.06 35.50 12.78
CA SER A 752 10.71 36.52 13.62
C SER A 752 11.94 35.89 14.29
N PRO A 753 13.19 36.26 13.91
CA PRO A 753 13.55 37.26 12.90
C PRO A 753 13.24 36.81 11.44
N PRO A 754 13.11 37.74 10.49
CA PRO A 754 12.83 37.41 9.08
C PRO A 754 13.93 36.60 8.40
N LEU A 755 13.53 35.65 7.55
CA LEU A 755 14.46 34.84 6.75
C LEU A 755 15.27 35.71 5.77
N GLY A 756 16.60 35.63 5.87
CA GLY A 756 17.50 36.36 4.98
C GLY A 756 17.41 35.91 3.51
N ILE A 757 17.49 36.87 2.59
CA ILE A 757 17.33 36.68 1.13
C ILE A 757 18.21 35.53 0.58
N GLY A 758 19.43 35.37 1.10
CA GLY A 758 20.33 34.27 0.71
C GLY A 758 19.78 32.88 1.04
N ALA A 759 19.17 32.70 2.21
CA ALA A 759 18.55 31.43 2.59
C ALA A 759 17.27 31.18 1.79
N ALA A 760 16.43 32.21 1.58
CA ALA A 760 15.26 32.12 0.71
C ALA A 760 15.64 31.69 -0.72
N LYS A 761 16.70 32.27 -1.30
CA LYS A 761 17.25 31.87 -2.60
C LYS A 761 17.68 30.41 -2.63
N THR A 762 18.34 29.92 -1.58
CA THR A 762 18.75 28.50 -1.47
C THR A 762 17.55 27.56 -1.47
N HIS A 763 16.56 27.79 -0.58
CA HIS A 763 15.35 26.97 -0.51
C HIS A 763 14.56 26.97 -1.83
N LEU A 764 14.36 28.15 -2.44
CA LEU A 764 13.70 28.27 -3.75
C LEU A 764 14.46 27.56 -4.86
N SER A 765 15.79 27.58 -4.86
CA SER A 765 16.62 26.86 -5.84
C SER A 765 16.51 25.34 -5.69
N ILE A 766 16.49 24.83 -4.45
CA ILE A 766 16.27 23.40 -4.14
C ILE A 766 14.89 22.96 -4.65
N ALA A 767 13.85 23.73 -4.32
CA ALA A 767 12.49 23.44 -4.74
C ALA A 767 12.31 23.49 -6.27
N LEU A 768 12.85 24.53 -6.92
CA LEU A 768 12.80 24.70 -8.39
C LEU A 768 13.48 23.54 -9.12
N ASN A 769 14.66 23.11 -8.64
CA ASN A 769 15.38 21.99 -9.26
C ASN A 769 14.68 20.65 -9.02
N GLY A 770 14.16 20.40 -7.81
CA GLY A 770 13.38 19.20 -7.52
C GLY A 770 12.12 19.09 -8.39
N ALA A 771 11.36 20.18 -8.54
CA ALA A 771 10.18 20.21 -9.40
C ALA A 771 10.53 19.98 -10.88
N ARG A 772 11.66 20.52 -11.37
CA ARG A 772 12.20 20.22 -12.71
C ARG A 772 12.54 18.73 -12.87
N THR A 773 13.15 18.10 -11.86
CA THR A 773 13.50 16.66 -11.89
C THR A 773 12.28 15.74 -11.91
N LEU A 774 11.22 16.07 -11.17
CA LEU A 774 9.95 15.33 -11.19
C LEU A 774 9.09 15.62 -12.43
N GLY A 775 9.34 16.74 -13.13
CA GLY A 775 8.49 17.23 -14.22
C GLY A 775 7.20 17.90 -13.74
N ASP A 776 7.06 18.17 -12.43
CA ASP A 776 5.86 18.78 -11.85
C ASP A 776 5.74 20.26 -12.22
N VAL A 777 4.83 20.52 -13.16
CA VAL A 777 4.48 21.85 -13.67
C VAL A 777 3.85 22.74 -12.61
N HIS A 778 3.08 22.17 -11.67
CA HIS A 778 2.36 22.94 -10.66
C HIS A 778 3.33 23.47 -9.61
N THR A 779 4.11 22.59 -8.99
CA THR A 779 5.12 22.98 -8.00
C THR A 779 6.24 23.83 -8.63
N LEU A 780 6.58 23.61 -9.90
CA LEU A 780 7.47 24.50 -10.66
C LEU A 780 6.90 25.92 -10.82
N SER A 781 5.59 26.06 -11.05
CA SER A 781 4.93 27.38 -11.10
C SER A 781 4.95 28.07 -9.74
N ILE A 782 4.64 27.35 -8.65
CA ILE A 782 4.69 27.87 -7.28
C ILE A 782 6.11 28.38 -6.95
N ALA A 783 7.14 27.59 -7.25
CA ALA A 783 8.54 27.96 -7.05
C ALA A 783 8.94 29.22 -7.83
N LEU A 784 8.53 29.36 -9.10
CA LEU A 784 8.80 30.54 -9.93
C LEU A 784 8.09 31.80 -9.40
N ASN A 785 6.82 31.68 -9.02
CA ASN A 785 6.03 32.81 -8.52
C ASN A 785 6.52 33.29 -7.14
N LEU A 786 6.86 32.37 -6.22
CA LEU A 786 7.52 32.73 -4.96
C LEU A 786 8.91 33.33 -5.18
N MET A 787 9.67 32.85 -6.17
CA MET A 787 10.97 33.43 -6.52
C MET A 787 10.84 34.86 -7.05
N ARG A 788 9.86 35.14 -7.91
CA ARG A 788 9.51 36.51 -8.31
C ARG A 788 9.18 37.35 -7.09
N ALA A 789 8.26 36.88 -6.24
CA ALA A 789 7.76 37.64 -5.09
C ALA A 789 8.83 37.93 -4.01
N LYS A 790 9.76 37.00 -3.77
CA LYS A 790 10.76 37.11 -2.69
C LYS A 790 12.12 37.68 -3.14
N LEU A 791 12.50 37.55 -4.43
CA LEU A 791 13.82 37.97 -4.92
C LEU A 791 13.78 39.14 -5.94
N PHE A 792 12.63 39.40 -6.57
CA PHE A 792 12.51 40.38 -7.67
C PHE A 792 11.42 41.43 -7.45
N GLN A 793 10.88 41.56 -6.23
CA GLN A 793 9.93 42.61 -5.87
C GLN A 793 10.56 43.99 -6.10
N ASN A 794 9.85 44.85 -6.83
CA ASN A 794 10.25 46.22 -7.20
C ASN A 794 11.58 46.33 -8.00
N ILE A 795 12.11 45.23 -8.55
CA ILE A 795 13.33 45.27 -9.38
C ILE A 795 12.97 45.55 -10.85
N VAL A 796 13.38 46.73 -11.33
CA VAL A 796 13.31 47.08 -12.76
C VAL A 796 14.33 46.26 -13.54
N GLY A 797 13.89 45.31 -14.35
CA GLY A 797 14.77 44.63 -15.30
C GLY A 797 14.17 43.43 -16.02
N ASP A 798 14.77 43.10 -17.16
CA ASP A 798 14.42 41.98 -18.04
C ASP A 798 14.21 40.65 -17.31
N GLN A 799 15.09 40.32 -16.36
CA GLN A 799 15.07 39.03 -15.68
C GLN A 799 13.89 38.87 -14.72
N ALA A 800 13.46 39.97 -14.08
CA ALA A 800 12.26 39.98 -13.25
C ALA A 800 11.00 39.73 -14.09
N LEU A 801 10.89 40.38 -15.26
CA LEU A 801 9.77 40.17 -16.18
C LEU A 801 9.81 38.77 -16.82
N LYS A 802 10.98 38.27 -17.23
CA LYS A 802 11.15 36.90 -17.76
C LYS A 802 10.77 35.84 -16.72
N SER A 803 11.12 36.06 -15.44
CA SER A 803 10.69 35.23 -14.31
C SER A 803 9.17 35.25 -14.14
N ALA A 804 8.54 36.42 -14.10
CA ALA A 804 7.08 36.55 -13.97
C ALA A 804 6.32 35.90 -15.13
N LYS A 805 6.74 36.17 -16.39
CA LYS A 805 6.16 35.55 -17.60
C LYS A 805 6.30 34.03 -17.59
N ALA A 806 7.41 33.49 -17.11
CA ALA A 806 7.60 32.05 -16.95
C ALA A 806 6.69 31.46 -15.86
N GLY A 807 6.54 32.13 -14.71
CA GLY A 807 5.65 31.73 -13.62
C GLY A 807 4.19 31.64 -14.07
N ALA A 808 3.70 32.68 -14.76
CA ALA A 808 2.40 32.74 -15.41
C ALA A 808 2.19 31.66 -16.48
N ALA A 809 3.17 31.42 -17.35
CA ALA A 809 3.10 30.37 -18.36
C ALA A 809 2.99 28.96 -17.73
N GLN A 810 3.75 28.67 -16.66
CA GLN A 810 3.59 27.40 -15.94
C GLN A 810 2.28 27.32 -15.16
N ALA A 811 1.76 28.44 -14.62
CA ALA A 811 0.47 28.46 -13.92
C ALA A 811 -0.67 28.08 -14.87
N ARG A 812 -0.74 28.73 -16.05
CA ARG A 812 -1.69 28.38 -17.13
C ARG A 812 -1.54 26.91 -17.57
N LYS A 813 -0.32 26.37 -17.62
CA LYS A 813 -0.06 24.96 -17.95
C LYS A 813 -0.47 23.98 -16.83
N ALA A 814 -0.47 24.40 -15.56
CA ALA A 814 -0.88 23.58 -14.42
C ALA A 814 -2.41 23.49 -14.22
N GLY A 815 -3.15 24.47 -14.74
CA GLY A 815 -4.63 24.50 -14.72
C GLY A 815 -5.26 24.89 -13.38
N ASN A 816 -4.47 25.25 -12.36
CA ASN A 816 -4.98 25.73 -11.08
C ASN A 816 -5.34 27.22 -11.16
N ARG A 817 -6.62 27.55 -10.99
CA ARG A 817 -7.16 28.91 -11.17
C ARG A 817 -6.63 29.92 -10.16
N LEU A 818 -6.48 29.53 -8.89
CA LEU A 818 -5.90 30.40 -7.85
C LEU A 818 -4.45 30.79 -8.19
N TRP A 819 -3.63 29.82 -8.59
CA TRP A 819 -2.24 30.07 -8.99
C TRP A 819 -2.11 30.80 -10.34
N MET A 820 -3.08 30.64 -11.25
CA MET A 820 -3.18 31.49 -12.45
C MET A 820 -3.47 32.94 -12.06
N SER A 821 -4.42 33.18 -11.15
CA SER A 821 -4.74 34.51 -10.62
C SER A 821 -3.52 35.17 -9.95
N VAL A 822 -2.86 34.45 -9.03
CA VAL A 822 -1.63 34.92 -8.35
C VAL A 822 -0.51 35.22 -9.34
N ALA A 823 -0.28 34.35 -10.33
CA ALA A 823 0.80 34.54 -11.29
C ALA A 823 0.55 35.74 -12.23
N GLU A 824 -0.70 35.98 -12.64
CA GLU A 824 -1.06 37.17 -13.41
C GLU A 824 -0.98 38.45 -12.56
N GLY A 825 -1.43 38.44 -11.30
CA GLY A 825 -1.25 39.59 -10.40
C GLY A 825 0.22 39.96 -10.16
N LEU A 826 1.10 38.95 -10.06
CA LEU A 826 2.55 39.14 -9.99
C LEU A 826 3.14 39.64 -11.33
N LEU A 827 2.60 39.21 -12.47
CA LEU A 827 3.01 39.68 -13.79
C LEU A 827 2.58 41.13 -14.03
N ALA A 828 1.35 41.50 -13.66
CA ALA A 828 0.82 42.86 -13.70
C ALA A 828 1.75 43.85 -12.99
N GLN A 829 2.06 43.59 -11.71
CA GLN A 829 3.01 44.39 -10.93
C GLN A 829 4.41 44.49 -11.59
N SER A 830 4.86 43.44 -12.29
CA SER A 830 6.14 43.47 -13.02
C SER A 830 6.09 44.30 -14.30
N TYR A 831 4.91 44.51 -14.88
CA TYR A 831 4.69 45.47 -15.95
C TYR A 831 4.59 46.91 -15.42
N GLU A 832 3.91 47.15 -14.30
CA GLU A 832 3.82 48.48 -13.66
C GLU A 832 5.21 49.05 -13.33
N VAL A 833 6.07 48.23 -12.71
CA VAL A 833 7.46 48.56 -12.37
C VAL A 833 8.32 48.85 -13.62
N GLN A 834 7.87 48.44 -14.81
CA GLN A 834 8.51 48.78 -16.10
C GLN A 834 7.76 49.85 -16.91
N GLY A 835 6.72 50.49 -16.36
CA GLY A 835 5.91 51.49 -17.05
C GLY A 835 4.95 50.95 -18.14
N GLN A 836 4.85 49.62 -18.29
CA GLN A 836 3.97 48.93 -19.25
C GLN A 836 2.53 48.88 -18.71
N MET A 837 1.91 50.06 -18.55
CA MET A 837 0.64 50.24 -17.84
C MET A 837 -0.57 49.64 -18.56
N ALA A 838 -0.49 49.36 -19.86
CA ALA A 838 -1.56 48.69 -20.61
C ALA A 838 -1.53 47.17 -20.36
N GLU A 839 -0.34 46.58 -20.45
CA GLU A 839 -0.06 45.17 -20.17
C GLU A 839 -0.29 44.83 -18.70
N ALA A 840 0.04 45.76 -17.79
CA ALA A 840 -0.26 45.66 -16.37
C ALA A 840 -1.75 45.48 -16.11
N ARG A 841 -2.59 46.40 -16.62
CA ARG A 841 -4.05 46.33 -16.49
C ARG A 841 -4.60 45.05 -17.11
N HIS A 842 -4.18 44.71 -18.32
CA HIS A 842 -4.65 43.49 -18.99
C HIS A 842 -4.32 42.19 -18.22
N SER A 843 -3.14 42.10 -17.61
CA SER A 843 -2.77 40.96 -16.77
C SER A 843 -3.52 40.99 -15.42
N TRP A 844 -3.75 42.17 -14.83
CA TRP A 844 -4.57 42.34 -13.64
C TRP A 844 -6.02 41.88 -13.87
N ASP A 845 -6.64 42.28 -14.98
CA ASP A 845 -8.01 41.91 -15.36
C ASP A 845 -8.14 40.39 -15.58
N GLN A 846 -7.14 39.75 -16.21
CA GLN A 846 -7.05 38.28 -16.28
C GLN A 846 -6.92 37.65 -14.89
N GLY A 847 -6.10 38.21 -14.02
CA GLY A 847 -5.92 37.75 -12.64
C GLY A 847 -7.22 37.80 -11.83
N ALA A 848 -7.98 38.88 -11.97
CA ALA A 848 -9.29 39.05 -11.33
C ALA A 848 -10.33 38.06 -11.86
N ALA A 849 -10.38 37.83 -13.18
CA ALA A 849 -11.26 36.83 -13.79
C ALA A 849 -10.95 35.41 -13.26
N PHE A 850 -9.68 35.02 -13.22
CA PHE A 850 -9.28 33.71 -12.67
C PHE A 850 -9.59 33.57 -11.18
N ALA A 851 -9.60 34.65 -10.38
CA ALA A 851 -10.02 34.61 -8.98
C ALA A 851 -11.52 34.32 -8.85
N GLY A 852 -12.36 34.98 -9.67
CA GLY A 852 -13.80 34.72 -9.71
C GLY A 852 -14.13 33.27 -10.10
N ASP A 853 -13.46 32.75 -11.13
CA ASP A 853 -13.57 31.36 -11.57
C ASP A 853 -13.05 30.35 -10.52
N ALA A 854 -12.13 30.74 -9.64
CA ALA A 854 -11.57 29.87 -8.60
C ALA A 854 -12.43 29.80 -7.34
N LEU A 855 -13.04 30.91 -6.93
CA LEU A 855 -13.91 30.97 -5.75
C LEU A 855 -15.32 30.45 -6.05
N GLY A 856 -15.75 30.56 -7.32
CA GLY A 856 -17.09 30.18 -7.76
C GLY A 856 -18.10 31.28 -7.50
N GLY A 857 -18.81 31.70 -8.55
CA GLY A 857 -19.84 32.74 -8.45
C GLY A 857 -21.00 32.31 -7.56
N GLY A 858 -20.98 32.76 -6.30
CA GLY A 858 -21.90 32.33 -5.26
C GLY A 858 -21.37 31.13 -4.48
N VAL A 859 -20.79 31.39 -3.30
CA VAL A 859 -20.60 30.37 -2.27
C VAL A 859 -21.99 29.92 -1.79
N PRO A 860 -22.35 28.62 -1.85
CA PRO A 860 -23.52 28.14 -1.14
C PRO A 860 -23.23 28.27 0.36
N ALA A 861 -24.03 29.06 1.08
CA ALA A 861 -23.88 29.19 2.52
C ALA A 861 -24.12 27.83 3.19
N PRO A 862 -23.28 27.40 4.16
CA PRO A 862 -23.59 26.23 4.96
C PRO A 862 -24.88 26.45 5.75
N THR A 863 -25.73 25.42 5.77
CA THR A 863 -27.03 25.38 6.47
C THR A 863 -26.94 24.56 7.74
#